data_AF-A0A6M0F592-F1
#
_entry.id   AF-A0A6M0F592-F1
#
_cell.length_a   1.000
_cell.length_b   1.000
_cell.length_c   1.000
_cell.angle_alpha   90.00
_cell.angle_beta   90.00
_cell.angle_gamma   90.00
#
_symmetry.space_group_name_H-M   'P 1'
#
loop_
_entity.id
_entity.type
_entity.pdbx_description
1 polymer ?
#
loop_
_entity_poly.entity_id
_entity_poly.type
_entity_poly.pdbx_seq_one_letter_code
_entity_poly.pdbx_strand_id
1 'polypeptide(L)'
;PKNTSNAVGGTIDLIAGGSLFLERSVNDLVPVNPLPDTDRDGIPDSTDPDDDNDGILDEVEGDGTRDSDGDGIPDSLDIDADNDGIPDNIEAQPTVGYIAPSGVDNNGNGIDDAYDPAQGGTPITPVDTFPADGTPDYLDLDSDDDGLPDAVENNKPATQASGSDIDQDGLDDAFDTVDNRIVWDVNDNIENPPADMPNSNGTGDVDYREPSTTPIPEPTPVPTPGDSDGDGIPDVDDLDDDNDGILDTVEDRGVPNRDTDGDGVPDRLDLDADNDGILDIVEAGHNQADTNGDGRVDGPFGANGYADALETAPESGAANYTPLDTDGDGLPDFQDLDSDNDSIPDVTESGGSDPDQDGIIGTGTPVVNDAGVANDINPVVGGTPSPITNSDGDLLPDYRDLDSDNDGLNDIVERGGSLDIGLVDADGNGVVEGIDTDQDGIVDSVDGNVGIFGTAPSLNSIPDDQDNDGTPDFQELPDTLVLSDSVTNDFSDILLGFSDDDVLAGNENDTIINGGSNRDRITGGAGNDIINGGSNRDTIDGGAGNDIINGGSGNDQMRGGRGRDRMNGGAGNDRMSGGSGQDIMFGGSGRDIILGNRGRDVISGGRGNDLINGGRGRDTISAGGGRDVIVISSMKDAGDQVFGFELIKDRFNLRRLNSGVESFSDLDIVQDGDNALVNAADGRLIAQVNDLDASKLSARHFIF
;
A
#
# COMPACT_ATOMS: atom_id res chain seq x y z
N PRO A 1 44.98 -21.81 45.42
CA PRO A 1 45.98 -21.94 46.51
C PRO A 1 46.43 -23.40 46.72
N LYS A 2 47.72 -23.65 46.48
CA LYS A 2 48.55 -24.86 46.75
C LYS A 2 48.27 -26.12 45.91
N ASN A 3 49.14 -26.46 44.94
CA ASN A 3 50.42 -27.22 45.04
C ASN A 3 50.19 -28.71 45.41
N THR A 4 50.80 -29.75 44.82
CA THR A 4 51.83 -29.96 43.79
C THR A 4 52.06 -31.48 43.67
N SER A 5 52.46 -31.94 42.47
CA SER A 5 53.55 -32.90 42.17
C SER A 5 53.43 -34.43 42.32
N ASN A 6 53.85 -35.06 41.21
CA ASN A 6 54.74 -36.23 41.06
C ASN A 6 54.15 -37.66 40.94
N ALA A 7 53.91 -38.05 39.68
CA ALA A 7 54.71 -38.98 38.84
C ALA A 7 55.40 -40.23 39.44
N VAL A 8 55.58 -41.20 38.51
CA VAL A 8 56.31 -42.48 38.52
C VAL A 8 55.43 -43.68 38.92
N GLY A 9 55.14 -44.70 38.08
CA GLY A 9 55.81 -45.23 36.89
C GLY A 9 56.21 -46.69 37.15
N GLY A 10 55.77 -47.63 36.31
CA GLY A 10 56.43 -48.95 36.16
C GLY A 10 55.62 -50.20 36.50
N THR A 11 55.05 -50.78 35.43
CA THR A 11 54.68 -52.18 35.11
C THR A 11 55.27 -53.34 35.93
N ILE A 12 54.50 -54.44 36.04
CA ILE A 12 54.85 -55.82 35.60
C ILE A 12 53.60 -56.72 35.73
N ASP A 13 53.31 -57.41 34.62
CA ASP A 13 52.22 -58.37 34.41
C ASP A 13 52.74 -59.81 34.60
N LEU A 14 51.92 -60.72 35.14
CA LEU A 14 52.03 -62.19 34.95
C LEU A 14 50.84 -62.96 35.58
N ILE A 15 50.07 -63.56 34.68
CA ILE A 15 48.89 -64.42 34.80
C ILE A 15 49.23 -65.80 35.42
N ALA A 16 48.31 -66.38 36.21
CA ALA A 16 47.68 -67.71 36.00
C ALA A 16 47.25 -68.43 37.31
N GLY A 17 45.97 -68.84 37.37
CA GLY A 17 45.63 -70.14 37.98
C GLY A 17 44.50 -70.24 39.03
N GLY A 18 43.26 -69.87 38.68
CA GLY A 18 42.05 -70.73 38.84
C GLY A 18 41.42 -71.03 40.22
N SER A 19 40.23 -70.42 40.43
CA SER A 19 39.01 -70.87 41.17
C SER A 19 39.11 -71.26 42.65
N LEU A 20 38.27 -70.79 43.57
CA LEU A 20 36.85 -70.41 43.52
C LEU A 20 36.51 -69.57 44.78
N PHE A 21 35.43 -68.78 44.71
CA PHE A 21 34.77 -67.92 45.70
C PHE A 21 35.02 -66.41 45.49
N LEU A 22 34.23 -65.82 44.59
CA LEU A 22 34.03 -64.37 44.49
C LEU A 22 32.73 -63.99 45.21
N GLU A 23 32.86 -63.14 46.23
CA GLU A 23 31.78 -62.22 46.63
C GLU A 23 31.83 -60.99 45.71
N ARG A 24 30.65 -60.57 45.26
CA ARG A 24 30.30 -59.33 44.54
C ARG A 24 31.40 -58.24 44.45
N SER A 25 31.85 -57.96 43.23
CA SER A 25 32.16 -56.60 42.79
C SER A 25 31.63 -56.42 41.37
N VAL A 26 30.82 -55.37 41.22
CA VAL A 26 30.36 -54.77 39.98
C VAL A 26 31.58 -54.16 39.28
N ASN A 27 31.56 -54.09 37.94
CA ASN A 27 32.54 -53.47 37.03
C ASN A 27 33.67 -54.40 36.56
N ASP A 28 33.34 -55.31 35.64
CA ASP A 28 34.22 -55.67 34.51
C ASP A 28 33.37 -56.31 33.39
N LEU A 29 32.52 -55.49 32.77
CA LEU A 29 32.17 -55.64 31.37
C LEU A 29 32.69 -54.35 30.76
N VAL A 30 33.75 -54.44 29.95
CA VAL A 30 33.98 -53.43 28.92
C VAL A 30 32.65 -53.36 28.15
N PRO A 31 31.99 -52.20 28.03
CA PRO A 31 30.98 -52.09 27.01
C PRO A 31 31.75 -52.33 25.71
N VAL A 32 31.48 -53.46 25.05
CA VAL A 32 31.45 -53.42 23.59
C VAL A 32 30.62 -52.18 23.31
N ASN A 33 31.20 -51.21 22.60
CA ASN A 33 30.37 -50.17 22.01
C ASN A 33 29.23 -50.95 21.34
N PRO A 34 27.95 -50.65 21.63
CA PRO A 34 26.91 -51.15 20.75
C PRO A 34 27.36 -50.81 19.33
N LEU A 35 27.25 -51.81 18.45
CA LEU A 35 27.39 -51.50 17.03
C LEU A 35 26.36 -50.40 16.72
N PRO A 36 26.64 -49.50 15.77
CA PRO A 36 25.63 -48.61 15.21
C PRO A 36 24.33 -49.39 14.91
N ASP A 37 23.22 -48.73 15.19
CA ASP A 37 21.83 -49.24 15.27
C ASP A 37 20.97 -47.97 15.13
N THR A 38 20.83 -47.55 13.87
CA THR A 38 20.30 -46.26 13.40
C THR A 38 18.82 -46.14 13.76
N ASP A 39 17.96 -47.00 13.23
CA ASP A 39 16.51 -47.04 13.52
C ASP A 39 16.12 -47.47 14.97
N ARG A 40 17.06 -48.08 15.71
CA ARG A 40 16.91 -48.57 17.08
C ARG A 40 15.94 -49.74 17.25
N ASP A 41 15.76 -50.57 16.23
CA ASP A 41 14.97 -51.79 16.34
C ASP A 41 15.69 -52.90 17.15
N GLY A 42 17.01 -52.73 17.35
CA GLY A 42 17.89 -53.63 18.09
C GLY A 42 18.70 -54.60 17.23
N ILE A 43 18.67 -54.44 15.91
CA ILE A 43 19.55 -55.04 14.92
C ILE A 43 20.62 -53.98 14.55
N PRO A 44 21.91 -54.36 14.44
CA PRO A 44 22.92 -53.39 14.07
C PRO A 44 23.01 -53.16 12.57
N ASP A 45 23.23 -51.90 12.15
CA ASP A 45 23.33 -51.42 10.75
C ASP A 45 24.12 -52.40 9.84
N SER A 46 25.27 -52.87 10.34
CA SER A 46 26.13 -53.81 9.60
C SER A 46 25.47 -55.15 9.18
N THR A 47 24.29 -55.44 9.70
CA THR A 47 23.51 -56.67 9.51
C THR A 47 22.02 -56.41 9.33
N ASP A 48 21.59 -55.16 9.42
CA ASP A 48 20.23 -54.80 9.07
C ASP A 48 20.01 -54.92 7.56
N PRO A 49 18.78 -55.14 7.11
CA PRO A 49 18.44 -55.03 5.70
C PRO A 49 17.86 -53.66 5.28
N ASP A 50 17.58 -52.80 6.24
CA ASP A 50 16.82 -51.54 6.15
C ASP A 50 17.19 -50.72 7.41
N ASP A 51 18.33 -50.02 7.33
CA ASP A 51 19.05 -49.45 8.47
C ASP A 51 18.35 -48.23 9.12
N ASP A 52 17.50 -47.50 8.38
CA ASP A 52 16.66 -46.38 8.85
C ASP A 52 15.16 -46.72 8.92
N ASN A 53 14.76 -47.90 8.42
CA ASN A 53 13.42 -48.47 8.49
C ASN A 53 12.36 -47.61 7.78
N ASP A 54 12.79 -46.90 6.74
CA ASP A 54 11.93 -46.14 5.83
C ASP A 54 11.12 -47.07 4.89
N GLY A 55 11.56 -48.33 4.74
CA GLY A 55 10.93 -49.38 3.94
C GLY A 55 11.51 -49.57 2.53
N ILE A 56 12.43 -48.71 2.12
CA ILE A 56 13.45 -48.98 1.12
C ILE A 56 14.48 -49.93 1.80
N LEU A 57 15.32 -50.63 1.04
CA LEU A 57 16.24 -51.62 1.62
C LEU A 57 17.63 -51.18 1.25
N ASP A 58 18.65 -51.29 2.12
CA ASP A 58 19.99 -50.78 1.82
C ASP A 58 20.59 -51.33 0.51
N GLU A 59 20.14 -52.50 0.02
CA GLU A 59 20.53 -53.01 -1.29
C GLU A 59 20.02 -52.17 -2.49
N VAL A 60 19.08 -51.26 -2.25
CA VAL A 60 18.43 -50.29 -3.14
C VAL A 60 19.07 -48.91 -2.98
N GLU A 61 19.23 -48.36 -1.77
CA GLU A 61 19.88 -47.05 -1.59
C GLU A 61 21.38 -47.11 -1.90
N GLY A 62 22.09 -48.10 -1.38
CA GLY A 62 23.53 -48.23 -1.62
C GLY A 62 24.27 -48.99 -0.53
N ASP A 63 25.54 -49.34 -0.77
CA ASP A 63 26.33 -50.16 0.17
C ASP A 63 26.84 -49.39 1.43
N GLY A 64 26.06 -48.41 1.90
CA GLY A 64 26.39 -47.50 3.00
C GLY A 64 27.48 -46.48 2.65
N THR A 65 27.62 -46.16 1.35
CA THR A 65 28.60 -45.17 0.85
C THR A 65 28.05 -44.18 -0.16
N ARG A 66 26.80 -44.36 -0.60
CA ARG A 66 26.06 -43.36 -1.36
C ARG A 66 25.55 -42.33 -0.36
N ASP A 67 25.62 -41.07 -0.76
CA ASP A 67 25.39 -39.86 0.03
C ASP A 67 24.99 -38.84 -1.05
N SER A 68 23.68 -38.76 -1.30
CA SER A 68 23.09 -38.15 -2.49
C SER A 68 22.99 -36.62 -2.35
N ASP A 69 22.71 -36.10 -1.16
CA ASP A 69 22.69 -34.68 -0.84
C ASP A 69 24.08 -34.12 -0.40
N GLY A 70 25.00 -34.98 0.05
CA GLY A 70 26.35 -34.62 0.44
C GLY A 70 26.50 -34.13 1.89
N ASP A 71 25.51 -34.33 2.76
CA ASP A 71 25.53 -33.89 4.15
C ASP A 71 26.47 -34.75 5.04
N GLY A 72 26.82 -35.95 4.56
CA GLY A 72 27.71 -36.91 5.20
C GLY A 72 27.00 -38.04 5.95
N ILE A 73 25.68 -38.14 5.88
CA ILE A 73 24.84 -39.28 6.22
C ILE A 73 24.63 -40.08 4.92
N PRO A 74 24.96 -41.39 4.91
CA PRO A 74 24.68 -42.21 3.73
C PRO A 74 23.18 -42.41 3.52
N ASP A 75 22.70 -42.46 2.28
CA ASP A 75 21.29 -42.65 1.88
C ASP A 75 20.57 -43.83 2.57
N SER A 76 21.29 -44.82 3.12
CA SER A 76 20.68 -45.95 3.84
C SER A 76 20.52 -45.69 5.34
N LEU A 77 20.95 -44.54 5.83
CA LEU A 77 20.87 -44.12 7.23
C LEU A 77 20.10 -42.81 7.35
N ASP A 78 19.44 -42.39 6.28
CA ASP A 78 18.96 -41.05 6.01
C ASP A 78 17.51 -41.15 5.57
N ILE A 79 16.59 -40.50 6.28
CA ILE A 79 15.16 -40.57 5.94
C ILE A 79 14.73 -39.51 4.91
N ASP A 80 15.64 -38.65 4.44
CA ASP A 80 15.41 -37.57 3.45
C ASP A 80 16.69 -37.40 2.60
N ALA A 81 16.96 -38.39 1.74
CA ALA A 81 18.27 -38.61 1.14
C ALA A 81 18.69 -37.58 0.07
N ASP A 82 17.78 -36.73 -0.40
CA ASP A 82 18.07 -35.56 -1.23
C ASP A 82 17.83 -34.21 -0.54
N ASN A 83 17.32 -34.23 0.70
CA ASN A 83 17.21 -33.10 1.62
C ASN A 83 16.26 -32.00 1.12
N ASP A 84 15.16 -32.43 0.52
CA ASP A 84 14.11 -31.56 0.02
C ASP A 84 13.00 -31.31 1.07
N GLY A 85 13.04 -32.05 2.19
CA GLY A 85 12.10 -31.96 3.30
C GLY A 85 10.88 -32.87 3.19
N ILE A 86 10.88 -33.84 2.27
CA ILE A 86 9.88 -34.90 2.11
C ILE A 86 10.55 -36.25 2.43
N PRO A 87 10.07 -37.01 3.42
CA PRO A 87 10.75 -38.26 3.78
C PRO A 87 10.70 -39.34 2.68
N ASP A 88 11.80 -40.08 2.49
CA ASP A 88 12.01 -41.11 1.45
C ASP A 88 10.87 -42.15 1.38
N ASN A 89 10.38 -42.57 2.54
CA ASN A 89 9.25 -43.50 2.66
C ASN A 89 7.98 -42.98 1.95
N ILE A 90 7.77 -41.66 1.93
CA ILE A 90 6.66 -40.98 1.26
C ILE A 90 6.90 -40.95 -0.25
N GLU A 91 8.12 -40.62 -0.66
CA GLU A 91 8.49 -40.36 -2.04
C GLU A 91 8.63 -41.63 -2.87
N ALA A 92 9.23 -42.65 -2.28
CA ALA A 92 9.38 -43.97 -2.88
C ALA A 92 8.04 -44.69 -3.11
N GLN A 93 6.91 -44.12 -2.69
CA GLN A 93 5.58 -44.71 -2.79
C GLN A 93 4.56 -43.83 -3.54
N PRO A 94 3.60 -44.44 -4.28
CA PRO A 94 2.55 -43.67 -4.93
C PRO A 94 1.55 -43.11 -3.91
N THR A 95 1.10 -41.87 -4.10
CA THR A 95 0.08 -41.20 -3.25
C THR A 95 -1.18 -42.05 -3.07
N VAL A 96 -1.70 -42.61 -4.16
CA VAL A 96 -2.86 -43.52 -4.08
C VAL A 96 -2.41 -44.94 -3.76
N GLY A 97 -2.59 -45.32 -2.50
CA GLY A 97 -2.26 -46.66 -2.02
C GLY A 97 -0.99 -46.72 -1.18
N TYR A 98 -0.45 -45.55 -0.81
CA TYR A 98 0.56 -45.36 0.21
C TYR A 98 0.39 -46.33 1.40
N ILE A 99 1.50 -46.98 1.76
CA ILE A 99 1.58 -47.95 2.84
C ILE A 99 2.37 -47.27 3.97
N ALA A 100 1.66 -46.84 5.01
CA ALA A 100 2.30 -46.30 6.21
C ALA A 100 3.04 -47.40 7.00
N PRO A 101 4.15 -47.05 7.69
CA PRO A 101 4.87 -47.97 8.55
C PRO A 101 3.97 -48.43 9.70
N SER A 102 4.11 -49.69 10.12
CA SER A 102 3.29 -50.25 11.19
C SER A 102 3.88 -50.02 12.59
N GLY A 103 5.17 -49.68 12.67
CA GLY A 103 5.96 -49.57 13.89
C GLY A 103 6.15 -50.92 14.58
N VAL A 104 6.09 -52.02 13.82
CA VAL A 104 6.13 -53.39 14.35
C VAL A 104 7.00 -54.26 13.47
N ASP A 105 8.05 -54.82 14.04
CA ASP A 105 8.74 -55.99 13.51
C ASP A 105 8.49 -57.21 14.42
N ASN A 106 7.57 -58.09 14.01
CA ASN A 106 7.23 -59.27 14.80
C ASN A 106 8.27 -60.39 14.75
N ASN A 107 9.14 -60.39 13.74
CA ASN A 107 10.08 -61.48 13.51
C ASN A 107 11.54 -61.13 13.77
N GLY A 108 11.83 -59.85 14.04
CA GLY A 108 13.12 -59.35 14.49
C GLY A 108 14.15 -59.48 13.39
N ASN A 109 13.78 -59.11 12.17
CA ASN A 109 14.63 -59.16 10.99
C ASN A 109 14.92 -57.79 10.38
N GLY A 110 14.47 -56.69 11.00
CA GLY A 110 14.89 -55.35 10.60
C GLY A 110 14.04 -54.70 9.53
N ILE A 111 12.89 -55.31 9.20
CA ILE A 111 12.00 -54.76 8.18
C ILE A 111 10.62 -54.64 8.84
N ASP A 112 10.02 -53.45 8.81
CA ASP A 112 8.67 -53.25 9.33
C ASP A 112 7.68 -54.26 8.71
N ASP A 113 6.76 -54.80 9.52
CA ASP A 113 5.76 -55.78 9.10
C ASP A 113 4.89 -55.26 7.93
N ALA A 114 4.76 -53.94 7.76
CA ALA A 114 4.06 -53.30 6.64
C ALA A 114 4.77 -53.58 5.30
N TYR A 115 6.10 -53.70 5.33
CA TYR A 115 6.96 -53.87 4.17
C TYR A 115 7.44 -55.33 4.01
N ASP A 116 7.45 -56.14 5.08
CA ASP A 116 7.94 -57.53 5.05
C ASP A 116 6.95 -58.56 4.43
N PRO A 117 7.26 -59.17 3.26
CA PRO A 117 6.44 -60.24 2.67
C PRO A 117 6.30 -61.48 3.56
N ALA A 118 7.24 -61.73 4.46
CA ALA A 118 7.23 -62.87 5.37
C ALA A 118 6.19 -62.70 6.50
N GLN A 119 5.86 -61.46 6.88
CA GLN A 119 4.73 -61.13 7.76
C GLN A 119 3.43 -60.77 7.01
N GLY A 120 3.51 -60.60 5.69
CA GLY A 120 2.38 -60.32 4.82
C GLY A 120 2.24 -58.86 4.42
N GLY A 121 3.26 -58.06 4.69
CA GLY A 121 3.50 -56.73 4.13
C GLY A 121 3.84 -56.76 2.65
N THR A 122 4.01 -55.58 2.08
CA THR A 122 4.35 -55.36 0.67
C THR A 122 5.62 -54.50 0.59
N PRO A 123 6.71 -54.98 -0.03
CA PRO A 123 7.92 -54.20 -0.15
C PRO A 123 7.67 -52.94 -0.96
N ILE A 124 8.34 -51.85 -0.59
CA ILE A 124 8.40 -50.65 -1.40
C ILE A 124 9.21 -50.96 -2.66
N THR A 125 8.75 -50.43 -3.78
CA THR A 125 9.54 -50.37 -5.01
C THR A 125 9.51 -48.90 -5.36
N PRO A 126 10.64 -48.19 -5.23
CA PRO A 126 10.69 -46.75 -5.40
C PRO A 126 9.97 -46.32 -6.68
N VAL A 127 9.10 -45.32 -6.52
CA VAL A 127 8.47 -44.64 -7.63
C VAL A 127 9.54 -43.83 -8.37
N ASP A 128 9.28 -43.67 -9.65
CA ASP A 128 10.07 -42.89 -10.59
C ASP A 128 9.01 -42.26 -11.51
N THR A 129 8.64 -41.04 -11.17
CA THR A 129 7.58 -40.24 -11.78
C THR A 129 8.03 -39.75 -13.15
N PHE A 130 9.32 -39.43 -13.31
CA PHE A 130 9.95 -39.12 -14.58
C PHE A 130 11.08 -40.10 -15.01
N PRO A 131 10.77 -41.30 -15.56
CA PRO A 131 11.78 -42.33 -15.85
C PRO A 131 12.83 -42.06 -16.93
N ALA A 132 12.88 -40.84 -17.46
CA ALA A 132 13.83 -40.45 -18.49
C ALA A 132 15.16 -39.93 -17.92
N ASP A 133 15.19 -39.38 -16.70
CA ASP A 133 16.44 -39.04 -15.97
C ASP A 133 17.12 -40.30 -15.40
N GLY A 134 16.33 -41.31 -15.00
CA GLY A 134 16.78 -42.50 -14.31
C GLY A 134 17.02 -42.34 -12.80
N THR A 135 16.46 -41.31 -12.18
CA THR A 135 16.50 -41.04 -10.73
C THR A 135 15.12 -41.42 -10.14
N PRO A 136 15.06 -42.24 -9.08
CA PRO A 136 13.81 -42.45 -8.35
C PRO A 136 13.43 -41.22 -7.53
N ASP A 137 12.13 -41.00 -7.31
CA ASP A 137 11.56 -39.80 -6.66
C ASP A 137 12.28 -39.43 -5.35
N TYR A 138 12.53 -40.38 -4.44
CA TYR A 138 13.23 -40.15 -3.14
C TYR A 138 14.70 -39.66 -3.23
N LEU A 139 15.20 -39.43 -4.44
CA LEU A 139 16.55 -38.95 -4.71
C LEU A 139 16.54 -37.85 -5.77
N ASP A 140 15.36 -37.38 -6.16
CA ASP A 140 15.15 -36.47 -7.26
C ASP A 140 14.51 -35.18 -6.75
N LEU A 141 15.27 -34.09 -6.82
CA LEU A 141 14.83 -32.78 -6.34
C LEU A 141 13.68 -32.17 -7.17
N ASP A 142 13.32 -32.76 -8.32
CA ASP A 142 12.22 -32.37 -9.23
C ASP A 142 11.64 -33.64 -9.86
N SER A 143 10.80 -34.35 -9.12
CA SER A 143 10.30 -35.69 -9.43
C SER A 143 9.54 -35.79 -10.76
N ASP A 144 8.99 -34.69 -11.27
CA ASP A 144 8.23 -34.68 -12.53
C ASP A 144 8.89 -33.94 -13.72
N ASP A 145 10.10 -33.41 -13.50
CA ASP A 145 10.96 -32.70 -14.46
C ASP A 145 10.22 -31.52 -15.12
N ASP A 146 9.44 -30.78 -14.34
CA ASP A 146 8.74 -29.58 -14.80
C ASP A 146 9.50 -28.27 -14.55
N GLY A 147 10.56 -28.33 -13.74
CA GLY A 147 11.44 -27.21 -13.39
C GLY A 147 11.16 -26.57 -12.03
N LEU A 148 10.19 -27.07 -11.25
CA LEU A 148 10.00 -26.69 -9.85
C LEU A 148 10.55 -27.78 -8.91
N PRO A 149 11.35 -27.41 -7.91
CA PRO A 149 11.79 -28.41 -6.94
C PRO A 149 10.65 -28.93 -6.08
N ASP A 150 10.72 -30.21 -5.73
CA ASP A 150 9.70 -30.94 -4.96
C ASP A 150 9.40 -30.24 -3.62
N ALA A 151 10.44 -29.77 -2.93
CA ALA A 151 10.35 -28.89 -1.77
C ALA A 151 9.39 -27.71 -2.00
N VAL A 152 9.55 -26.96 -3.11
CA VAL A 152 8.74 -25.77 -3.44
C VAL A 152 7.28 -26.16 -3.64
N GLU A 153 7.06 -27.23 -4.38
CA GLU A 153 5.71 -27.75 -4.65
C GLU A 153 5.03 -28.27 -3.37
N ASN A 154 5.82 -28.69 -2.38
CA ASN A 154 5.34 -29.04 -1.05
C ASN A 154 5.19 -27.83 -0.09
N ASN A 155 5.25 -26.59 -0.59
CA ASN A 155 5.28 -25.35 0.19
C ASN A 155 6.44 -25.30 1.21
N LYS A 156 7.57 -25.89 0.86
CA LYS A 156 8.83 -25.80 1.57
C LYS A 156 9.80 -24.91 0.77
N PRO A 157 10.61 -24.09 1.44
CA PRO A 157 11.63 -23.29 0.77
C PRO A 157 12.79 -24.19 0.29
N ALA A 158 13.12 -24.15 -1.01
CA ALA A 158 14.17 -24.97 -1.64
C ALA A 158 15.59 -24.78 -1.07
N THR A 159 15.84 -23.70 -0.33
CA THR A 159 17.18 -23.31 0.17
C THR A 159 17.30 -23.34 1.70
N GLN A 160 16.30 -23.88 2.41
CA GLN A 160 16.20 -23.74 3.87
C GLN A 160 16.68 -24.92 4.70
N ALA A 161 17.39 -25.90 4.14
CA ALA A 161 18.15 -26.85 4.97
C ALA A 161 19.11 -26.05 5.88
N SER A 162 18.83 -26.08 7.18
CA SER A 162 19.60 -25.34 8.19
C SER A 162 21.00 -25.94 8.42
N GLY A 163 21.28 -27.10 7.80
CA GLY A 163 22.45 -27.93 8.01
C GLY A 163 22.52 -28.46 9.44
N SER A 164 21.39 -28.46 10.14
CA SER A 164 21.27 -28.86 11.54
C SER A 164 20.25 -29.97 11.64
N ASP A 165 20.73 -31.14 12.05
CA ASP A 165 19.91 -32.30 12.39
C ASP A 165 20.29 -32.70 13.83
N ILE A 166 19.39 -32.41 14.78
CA ILE A 166 19.67 -32.59 16.20
C ILE A 166 19.64 -34.07 16.61
N ASP A 167 18.71 -34.86 16.10
CA ASP A 167 18.52 -36.26 16.44
C ASP A 167 19.15 -37.29 15.51
N GLN A 168 19.74 -36.82 14.41
CA GLN A 168 20.58 -37.56 13.47
C GLN A 168 19.81 -38.62 12.70
N ASP A 169 18.61 -38.29 12.25
CA ASP A 169 17.79 -39.17 11.42
C ASP A 169 17.81 -38.79 9.93
N GLY A 170 18.50 -37.71 9.55
CA GLY A 170 18.67 -37.31 8.15
C GLY A 170 17.74 -36.17 7.71
N LEU A 171 16.61 -35.96 8.41
CA LEU A 171 15.71 -34.86 8.12
C LEU A 171 16.17 -33.57 8.82
N ASP A 172 16.36 -32.48 8.06
CA ASP A 172 16.83 -31.21 8.64
C ASP A 172 15.82 -30.60 9.64
N ASP A 173 16.31 -29.99 10.73
CA ASP A 173 15.52 -29.30 11.76
C ASP A 173 14.55 -28.23 11.19
N ALA A 174 14.83 -27.70 9.99
CA ALA A 174 13.95 -26.77 9.28
C ALA A 174 12.64 -27.44 8.80
N PHE A 175 12.70 -28.76 8.55
CA PHE A 175 11.60 -29.58 8.08
C PHE A 175 11.04 -30.48 9.19
N ASP A 176 11.87 -30.87 10.16
CA ASP A 176 11.51 -31.70 11.30
C ASP A 176 10.71 -30.93 12.37
N THR A 177 9.50 -31.39 12.66
CA THR A 177 8.64 -30.83 13.70
C THR A 177 8.73 -31.56 15.04
N VAL A 178 9.52 -32.64 15.11
CA VAL A 178 9.56 -33.64 16.17
C VAL A 178 11.02 -33.99 16.57
N ASP A 179 11.78 -33.02 17.10
CA ASP A 179 13.13 -33.18 17.76
C ASP A 179 13.11 -34.10 19.01
N ASN A 180 12.77 -35.37 18.84
CA ASN A 180 12.36 -36.28 19.88
C ASN A 180 13.05 -37.63 19.64
N ARG A 181 14.30 -37.70 20.12
CA ARG A 181 15.18 -38.88 20.24
C ARG A 181 14.59 -40.14 20.92
N ILE A 182 13.27 -40.29 21.11
CA ILE A 182 12.66 -41.37 21.90
C ILE A 182 11.98 -42.43 21.00
N VAL A 183 11.57 -42.09 19.78
CA VAL A 183 11.04 -43.02 18.74
C VAL A 183 11.33 -42.38 17.38
N TRP A 184 11.98 -43.11 16.45
CA TRP A 184 12.22 -42.66 15.07
C TRP A 184 10.90 -42.66 14.31
N ASP A 185 10.62 -41.59 13.58
CA ASP A 185 9.36 -41.36 12.87
C ASP A 185 9.66 -41.09 11.39
N VAL A 186 9.76 -42.16 10.61
CA VAL A 186 10.19 -42.15 9.19
C VAL A 186 9.24 -41.39 8.25
N ASN A 187 8.16 -40.81 8.76
CA ASN A 187 7.20 -40.00 8.01
C ASN A 187 7.09 -38.55 8.56
N ASP A 188 7.79 -38.23 9.65
CA ASP A 188 7.54 -37.07 10.51
C ASP A 188 6.04 -36.76 10.65
N ASN A 189 5.58 -35.65 10.07
CA ASN A 189 4.20 -35.18 10.18
C ASN A 189 3.29 -35.63 9.02
N ILE A 190 3.84 -36.34 8.02
CA ILE A 190 3.20 -36.69 6.75
C ILE A 190 2.66 -38.13 6.81
N GLU A 191 1.58 -38.33 7.56
CA GLU A 191 1.05 -39.67 7.85
C GLU A 191 -0.03 -40.14 6.87
N ASN A 192 -0.59 -39.21 6.10
CA ASN A 192 -1.56 -39.47 5.05
C ASN A 192 -1.28 -38.51 3.88
N PRO A 193 -0.33 -38.86 2.99
CA PRO A 193 0.11 -38.02 1.87
C PRO A 193 -1.03 -37.36 1.06
N PRO A 194 -2.14 -38.07 0.71
CA PRO A 194 -3.26 -37.45 0.01
C PRO A 194 -4.04 -36.35 0.76
N ALA A 195 -3.80 -36.16 2.06
CA ALA A 195 -4.48 -35.15 2.88
C ALA A 195 -3.52 -34.17 3.55
N ASP A 196 -2.29 -34.58 3.79
CA ASP A 196 -1.29 -33.79 4.51
C ASP A 196 -0.40 -32.99 3.55
N MET A 197 -0.30 -33.42 2.28
CA MET A 197 0.48 -32.71 1.25
C MET A 197 -0.39 -31.93 0.25
N PRO A 198 0.17 -30.91 -0.40
CA PRO A 198 -0.51 -30.09 -1.40
C PRO A 198 -1.03 -30.89 -2.60
N ASN A 199 -2.20 -30.45 -3.09
CA ASN A 199 -2.82 -30.95 -4.31
C ASN A 199 -3.70 -29.83 -4.90
N SER A 200 -3.08 -28.97 -5.68
CA SER A 200 -3.61 -27.70 -6.16
C SER A 200 -4.75 -27.88 -7.17
N ASN A 201 -4.70 -28.92 -8.01
CA ASN A 201 -5.76 -29.19 -8.98
C ASN A 201 -6.91 -30.06 -8.41
N GLY A 202 -6.72 -30.63 -7.21
CA GLY A 202 -7.69 -31.44 -6.47
C GLY A 202 -8.04 -32.77 -7.15
N THR A 203 -7.29 -33.19 -8.16
CA THR A 203 -7.53 -34.38 -8.98
C THR A 203 -6.25 -35.03 -9.51
N GLY A 204 -5.75 -36.06 -8.84
CA GLY A 204 -4.63 -36.84 -9.37
C GLY A 204 -3.64 -37.21 -8.28
N ASP A 205 -2.36 -37.08 -8.58
CA ASP A 205 -1.26 -37.19 -7.61
C ASP A 205 -1.09 -35.88 -6.79
N VAL A 206 -0.12 -35.85 -5.89
CA VAL A 206 0.32 -34.64 -5.16
C VAL A 206 1.14 -33.72 -6.06
N ASP A 207 1.25 -32.45 -5.68
CA ASP A 207 1.78 -31.40 -6.58
C ASP A 207 3.19 -31.74 -7.11
N TYR A 208 4.14 -32.17 -6.28
CA TYR A 208 5.52 -32.55 -6.69
C TYR A 208 5.63 -33.75 -7.67
N ARG A 209 4.50 -34.38 -8.02
CA ARG A 209 4.44 -35.49 -9.00
C ARG A 209 3.49 -35.20 -10.14
N GLU A 210 3.00 -33.97 -10.25
CA GLU A 210 2.06 -33.55 -11.27
C GLU A 210 2.51 -32.30 -12.02
N PRO A 211 2.91 -32.42 -13.31
CA PRO A 211 3.58 -31.33 -13.99
C PRO A 211 2.66 -30.12 -14.08
N SER A 212 3.20 -28.98 -13.66
CA SER A 212 2.53 -27.72 -13.52
C SER A 212 1.79 -27.34 -14.81
N THR A 213 0.51 -26.99 -14.64
CA THR A 213 -0.37 -26.65 -15.77
C THR A 213 -0.16 -25.23 -16.30
N THR A 214 0.70 -24.46 -15.64
CA THR A 214 1.21 -23.16 -16.08
C THR A 214 2.61 -23.34 -16.64
N PRO A 215 2.91 -22.89 -17.87
CA PRO A 215 4.27 -22.95 -18.39
C PRO A 215 5.15 -22.02 -17.55
N ILE A 216 6.08 -22.61 -16.83
CA ILE A 216 7.23 -21.94 -16.24
C ILE A 216 8.24 -21.67 -17.39
N PRO A 217 8.90 -20.50 -17.42
CA PRO A 217 9.98 -20.24 -18.36
C PRO A 217 11.14 -21.22 -18.10
N GLU A 218 11.95 -21.48 -19.13
CA GLU A 218 13.03 -22.48 -19.04
C GLU A 218 13.94 -22.24 -17.81
N PRO A 219 14.45 -23.31 -17.17
CA PRO A 219 15.33 -23.16 -16.01
C PRO A 219 16.56 -22.35 -16.41
N THR A 220 16.78 -21.25 -15.70
CA THR A 220 18.03 -20.51 -15.78
C THR A 220 19.18 -21.41 -15.35
N PRO A 221 20.35 -21.35 -16.01
CA PRO A 221 21.49 -22.19 -15.65
C PRO A 221 21.91 -21.93 -14.21
N VAL A 222 22.11 -23.00 -13.43
CA VAL A 222 22.58 -22.92 -12.04
C VAL A 222 23.89 -22.10 -11.98
N PRO A 223 23.93 -20.98 -11.24
CA PRO A 223 25.12 -20.14 -11.15
C PRO A 223 26.30 -20.95 -10.62
N THR A 224 27.45 -20.87 -11.28
CA THR A 224 28.67 -21.51 -10.79
C THR A 224 29.51 -20.48 -10.06
N PRO A 225 30.32 -20.84 -9.03
CA PRO A 225 31.07 -19.84 -8.28
C PRO A 225 31.95 -18.94 -9.18
N GLY A 226 31.56 -17.67 -9.34
CA GLY A 226 32.20 -16.65 -10.18
C GLY A 226 31.68 -16.55 -11.62
N ASP A 227 30.42 -16.92 -11.84
CA ASP A 227 29.60 -16.85 -13.07
C ASP A 227 28.13 -16.78 -12.60
N SER A 228 27.68 -15.56 -12.30
CA SER A 228 26.49 -15.27 -11.47
C SER A 228 25.17 -15.29 -12.27
N ASP A 229 25.23 -15.04 -13.56
CA ASP A 229 24.12 -15.15 -14.50
C ASP A 229 23.99 -16.55 -15.13
N GLY A 230 25.05 -17.37 -15.05
CA GLY A 230 25.11 -18.72 -15.62
C GLY A 230 25.26 -18.74 -17.15
N ASP A 231 25.64 -17.64 -17.78
CA ASP A 231 25.76 -17.53 -19.24
C ASP A 231 27.03 -18.23 -19.80
N GLY A 232 27.96 -18.58 -18.90
CA GLY A 232 29.23 -19.24 -19.19
C GLY A 232 30.42 -18.28 -19.35
N ILE A 233 30.23 -17.00 -19.07
CA ILE A 233 31.24 -15.94 -19.00
C ILE A 233 31.46 -15.62 -17.52
N PRO A 234 32.68 -15.81 -16.98
CA PRO A 234 32.92 -15.52 -15.58
C PRO A 234 32.80 -14.02 -15.29
N ASP A 235 32.22 -13.63 -14.15
CA ASP A 235 31.98 -12.23 -13.72
C ASP A 235 33.17 -11.29 -14.02
N VAL A 236 34.40 -11.77 -13.77
CA VAL A 236 35.61 -10.97 -13.98
C VAL A 236 35.89 -10.54 -15.43
N ASP A 237 35.30 -11.24 -16.40
CA ASP A 237 35.37 -11.00 -17.84
C ASP A 237 34.00 -10.60 -18.43
N ASP A 238 32.94 -10.62 -17.60
CA ASP A 238 31.60 -10.13 -17.90
C ASP A 238 31.54 -8.59 -17.81
N LEU A 239 30.50 -7.99 -18.39
CA LEU A 239 30.19 -6.57 -18.29
C LEU A 239 28.83 -6.29 -17.62
N ASP A 240 28.05 -7.34 -17.36
CA ASP A 240 26.66 -7.35 -16.87
C ASP A 240 26.49 -8.67 -16.09
N ASP A 241 27.06 -8.72 -14.88
CA ASP A 241 27.31 -9.97 -14.12
C ASP A 241 26.02 -10.76 -13.79
N ASP A 242 24.84 -10.14 -13.74
CA ASP A 242 23.54 -10.77 -13.46
C ASP A 242 22.58 -10.81 -14.65
N ASN A 243 22.96 -10.22 -15.79
CA ASN A 243 22.17 -10.11 -17.02
C ASN A 243 20.85 -9.36 -16.86
N ASP A 244 20.70 -8.44 -15.91
CA ASP A 244 19.53 -7.57 -15.82
C ASP A 244 19.45 -6.56 -16.99
N GLY A 245 20.54 -6.45 -17.77
CA GLY A 245 20.65 -5.60 -18.94
C GLY A 245 21.23 -4.23 -18.66
N ILE A 246 21.59 -3.94 -17.42
CA ILE A 246 22.41 -2.82 -16.97
C ILE A 246 23.89 -3.28 -17.14
N LEU A 247 24.87 -2.50 -16.71
CA LEU A 247 26.27 -2.79 -17.03
C LEU A 247 27.02 -2.49 -15.76
N ASP A 248 27.77 -3.41 -15.14
CA ASP A 248 28.26 -3.26 -13.76
C ASP A 248 28.81 -1.87 -13.41
N THR A 249 29.46 -1.22 -14.38
CA THR A 249 30.01 0.14 -14.27
C THR A 249 28.97 1.25 -14.04
N VAL A 250 27.71 0.98 -14.38
CA VAL A 250 26.53 1.81 -14.28
C VAL A 250 25.89 1.56 -12.91
N GLU A 251 25.66 0.32 -12.48
CA GLU A 251 25.18 0.04 -11.11
C GLU A 251 26.20 0.48 -10.05
N ASP A 252 27.49 0.13 -10.20
CA ASP A 252 28.52 0.51 -9.21
C ASP A 252 28.65 2.04 -9.04
N ARG A 253 28.26 2.83 -10.06
CA ARG A 253 28.45 4.31 -10.13
C ARG A 253 29.86 4.77 -9.73
N GLY A 254 30.86 3.94 -10.01
CA GLY A 254 32.27 4.19 -9.71
C GLY A 254 32.71 3.86 -8.28
N VAL A 255 31.84 3.25 -7.48
CA VAL A 255 32.12 2.64 -6.18
C VAL A 255 32.09 1.12 -6.38
N PRO A 256 33.25 0.43 -6.43
CA PRO A 256 33.26 -1.00 -6.65
C PRO A 256 32.54 -1.76 -5.56
N ASN A 257 31.65 -2.67 -5.95
CA ASN A 257 30.77 -3.41 -5.05
C ASN A 257 29.91 -2.44 -4.24
N ARG A 258 29.27 -1.51 -4.94
CA ARG A 258 28.13 -0.79 -4.36
C ARG A 258 27.06 -1.82 -3.97
N ASP A 259 26.36 -1.50 -2.91
CA ASP A 259 25.34 -2.31 -2.22
C ASP A 259 24.40 -1.24 -1.67
N THR A 260 23.40 -0.89 -2.47
CA THR A 260 22.56 0.31 -2.34
C THR A 260 21.63 0.17 -1.14
N ASP A 261 20.91 -0.93 -1.06
CA ASP A 261 19.97 -1.24 0.01
C ASP A 261 20.63 -1.85 1.28
N GLY A 262 21.85 -2.39 1.15
CA GLY A 262 22.62 -2.94 2.27
C GLY A 262 22.27 -4.38 2.64
N ASP A 263 21.63 -5.16 1.77
CA ASP A 263 21.29 -6.56 2.01
C ASP A 263 22.52 -7.51 1.96
N GLY A 264 23.63 -7.03 1.38
CA GLY A 264 24.88 -7.75 1.22
C GLY A 264 25.13 -8.36 -0.16
N VAL A 265 24.22 -8.18 -1.10
CA VAL A 265 24.38 -8.42 -2.54
C VAL A 265 24.82 -7.10 -3.19
N PRO A 266 25.95 -7.07 -3.91
CA PRO A 266 26.34 -5.85 -4.61
C PRO A 266 25.39 -5.57 -5.78
N ASP A 267 25.05 -4.30 -6.04
CA ASP A 267 24.09 -3.87 -7.08
C ASP A 267 24.29 -4.55 -8.45
N ARG A 268 25.54 -4.85 -8.85
CA ARG A 268 25.81 -5.54 -10.13
C ARG A 268 25.43 -7.04 -10.18
N LEU A 269 24.96 -7.56 -9.06
CA LEU A 269 24.57 -8.95 -8.86
C LEU A 269 23.13 -9.03 -8.34
N ASP A 270 22.44 -7.89 -8.34
CA ASP A 270 21.18 -7.66 -7.67
C ASP A 270 20.16 -7.23 -8.72
N LEU A 271 19.03 -7.94 -8.80
CA LEU A 271 17.99 -7.64 -9.79
C LEU A 271 16.94 -6.65 -9.26
N ASP A 272 17.06 -6.20 -8.00
CA ASP A 272 16.22 -5.21 -7.32
C ASP A 272 17.08 -4.41 -6.31
N ALA A 273 17.94 -3.53 -6.84
CA ALA A 273 19.07 -2.96 -6.10
C ALA A 273 18.70 -1.97 -4.98
N ASP A 274 17.47 -1.44 -4.98
CA ASP A 274 16.92 -0.67 -3.86
C ASP A 274 15.86 -1.44 -3.05
N ASN A 275 15.48 -2.64 -3.49
CA ASN A 275 14.56 -3.55 -2.82
C ASN A 275 13.16 -2.93 -2.60
N ASP A 276 12.70 -2.10 -3.52
CA ASP A 276 11.35 -1.53 -3.53
C ASP A 276 10.30 -2.50 -4.13
N GLY A 277 10.75 -3.60 -4.73
CA GLY A 277 9.93 -4.64 -5.33
C GLY A 277 9.64 -4.48 -6.82
N ILE A 278 10.17 -3.43 -7.45
CA ILE A 278 10.23 -3.23 -8.89
C ILE A 278 11.63 -3.69 -9.35
N LEU A 279 11.72 -4.45 -10.45
CA LEU A 279 13.02 -4.98 -10.89
C LEU A 279 13.83 -3.92 -11.65
N ASP A 280 15.15 -3.92 -11.50
CA ASP A 280 16.08 -2.98 -12.13
C ASP A 280 15.85 -2.81 -13.64
N ILE A 281 15.61 -3.92 -14.35
CA ILE A 281 15.34 -3.92 -15.79
C ILE A 281 14.07 -3.13 -16.18
N VAL A 282 13.07 -3.11 -15.29
CA VAL A 282 11.82 -2.36 -15.45
C VAL A 282 12.08 -0.88 -15.32
N GLU A 283 12.81 -0.49 -14.29
CA GLU A 283 13.08 0.90 -13.94
C GLU A 283 14.11 1.53 -14.87
N ALA A 284 15.12 0.76 -15.31
CA ALA A 284 16.00 1.15 -16.40
C ALA A 284 15.26 1.36 -17.74
N GLY A 285 14.02 0.87 -17.86
CA GLY A 285 13.11 1.14 -18.98
C GLY A 285 13.25 0.19 -20.16
N HIS A 286 13.81 -1.00 -19.93
CA HIS A 286 14.13 -1.97 -20.98
C HIS A 286 13.53 -3.37 -20.78
N ASN A 287 12.58 -3.53 -19.87
CA ASN A 287 11.72 -4.70 -19.67
C ASN A 287 11.25 -5.44 -20.93
N GLN A 288 11.08 -4.76 -22.06
CA GLN A 288 10.78 -5.39 -23.35
C GLN A 288 11.85 -6.38 -23.86
N ALA A 289 13.04 -6.38 -23.26
CA ALA A 289 14.14 -7.29 -23.53
C ALA A 289 14.08 -8.58 -22.68
N ASP A 290 13.27 -8.60 -21.61
CA ASP A 290 12.94 -9.76 -20.80
C ASP A 290 11.53 -10.26 -21.19
N THR A 291 11.48 -11.31 -22.02
CA THR A 291 10.20 -11.83 -22.53
C THR A 291 9.56 -12.83 -21.56
N ASN A 292 10.35 -13.42 -20.66
CA ASN A 292 9.94 -14.42 -19.67
C ASN A 292 9.53 -13.79 -18.33
N GLY A 293 9.89 -12.54 -18.06
CA GLY A 293 9.61 -11.84 -16.82
C GLY A 293 10.42 -12.36 -15.64
N ASP A 294 11.65 -12.83 -15.87
CA ASP A 294 12.52 -13.36 -14.80
C ASP A 294 13.54 -12.32 -14.30
N GLY A 295 13.43 -11.06 -14.74
CA GLY A 295 14.33 -9.98 -14.36
C GLY A 295 15.60 -9.91 -15.20
N ARG A 296 15.82 -10.88 -16.10
CA ARG A 296 17.02 -10.97 -16.92
C ARG A 296 16.71 -10.77 -18.39
N VAL A 297 17.64 -10.15 -19.10
CA VAL A 297 17.53 -9.94 -20.53
C VAL A 297 17.61 -11.26 -21.28
N ASP A 298 16.71 -11.46 -22.25
CA ASP A 298 16.80 -12.56 -23.18
C ASP A 298 18.00 -12.40 -24.13
N GLY A 299 18.83 -13.44 -24.21
CA GLY A 299 19.94 -13.53 -25.16
C GLY A 299 19.52 -13.32 -26.64
N PRO A 300 20.49 -13.18 -27.55
CA PRO A 300 21.85 -13.69 -27.42
C PRO A 300 22.85 -12.74 -26.75
N PHE A 301 23.75 -13.33 -25.98
CA PHE A 301 24.86 -12.67 -25.32
C PHE A 301 26.14 -12.69 -26.18
N GLY A 302 26.92 -11.62 -26.07
CA GLY A 302 28.18 -11.44 -26.77
C GLY A 302 29.31 -12.28 -26.18
N ALA A 303 30.56 -12.00 -26.56
CA ALA A 303 31.73 -12.60 -25.90
C ALA A 303 32.19 -11.82 -24.65
N ASN A 304 31.40 -10.82 -24.27
CA ASN A 304 31.63 -9.82 -23.25
C ASN A 304 30.46 -9.77 -22.26
N GLY A 305 29.67 -10.84 -22.17
CA GLY A 305 28.52 -10.97 -21.28
C GLY A 305 27.30 -10.21 -21.77
N TYR A 306 27.43 -8.89 -21.84
CA TYR A 306 26.35 -7.99 -22.20
C TYR A 306 25.55 -8.34 -23.47
N ALA A 307 24.22 -8.22 -23.35
CA ALA A 307 23.25 -8.59 -24.38
C ALA A 307 23.41 -7.80 -25.70
N ASP A 308 23.53 -8.52 -26.82
CA ASP A 308 23.72 -7.94 -28.17
C ASP A 308 22.63 -6.91 -28.54
N ALA A 309 21.41 -7.11 -28.02
CA ALA A 309 20.25 -6.27 -28.28
C ALA A 309 20.36 -4.88 -27.64
N LEU A 310 21.05 -4.78 -26.51
CA LEU A 310 21.24 -3.55 -25.74
C LEU A 310 22.54 -2.83 -26.12
N GLU A 311 23.33 -3.39 -27.03
CA GLU A 311 24.55 -2.78 -27.51
C GLU A 311 24.35 -1.78 -28.68
N THR A 312 25.25 -0.80 -28.78
CA THR A 312 25.30 0.11 -29.95
C THR A 312 25.73 -0.60 -31.24
N ALA A 313 26.48 -1.70 -31.09
CA ALA A 313 26.79 -2.69 -32.11
C ALA A 313 27.24 -3.97 -31.38
N PRO A 314 27.03 -5.17 -31.96
CA PRO A 314 27.50 -6.41 -31.35
C PRO A 314 28.97 -6.33 -30.92
N GLU A 315 29.23 -6.79 -29.70
CA GLU A 315 30.52 -6.83 -29.01
C GLU A 315 31.19 -5.45 -28.85
N SER A 316 30.40 -4.40 -28.71
CA SER A 316 30.88 -3.04 -28.46
C SER A 316 31.19 -2.75 -26.99
N GLY A 317 30.54 -3.46 -26.07
CA GLY A 317 30.51 -3.18 -24.63
C GLY A 317 29.94 -1.80 -24.31
N ALA A 318 29.05 -1.29 -25.14
CA ALA A 318 28.48 0.04 -24.98
C ALA A 318 26.97 0.01 -25.16
N ALA A 319 26.24 0.32 -24.08
CA ALA A 319 24.80 0.43 -24.05
C ALA A 319 24.27 1.40 -25.12
N ASN A 320 23.17 1.03 -25.77
CA ASN A 320 22.46 1.84 -26.76
C ASN A 320 21.36 2.73 -26.14
N TYR A 321 21.28 2.70 -24.82
CA TYR A 321 20.32 3.42 -24.02
C TYR A 321 21.01 4.22 -22.90
N THR A 322 20.21 4.86 -22.07
CA THR A 322 20.65 5.49 -20.82
C THR A 322 19.58 5.10 -19.80
N PRO A 323 19.95 4.53 -18.64
CA PRO A 323 18.99 4.25 -17.59
C PRO A 323 18.17 5.49 -17.25
N LEU A 324 16.96 5.26 -16.75
CA LEU A 324 16.08 6.34 -16.35
C LEU A 324 16.59 6.99 -15.05
N ASP A 325 16.18 8.23 -14.88
CA ASP A 325 16.56 9.19 -13.83
C ASP A 325 15.44 10.22 -13.92
N THR A 326 14.30 9.87 -13.32
CA THR A 326 12.99 10.47 -13.57
C THR A 326 12.92 11.90 -13.04
N ASP A 327 13.40 12.13 -11.82
CA ASP A 327 13.49 13.46 -11.21
C ASP A 327 14.73 14.27 -11.66
N GLY A 328 15.76 13.61 -12.20
CA GLY A 328 16.98 14.23 -12.71
C GLY A 328 18.00 14.61 -11.65
N ASP A 329 17.96 14.03 -10.46
CA ASP A 329 18.89 14.29 -9.36
C ASP A 329 20.26 13.59 -9.57
N GLY A 330 20.28 12.57 -10.44
CA GLY A 330 21.43 11.78 -10.82
C GLY A 330 21.58 10.44 -10.10
N LEU A 331 20.62 10.04 -9.26
CA LEU A 331 20.27 8.69 -8.83
C LEU A 331 19.41 8.06 -9.94
N PRO A 332 19.83 6.94 -10.54
CA PRO A 332 18.96 6.23 -11.48
C PRO A 332 17.77 5.61 -10.75
N ASP A 333 16.61 5.52 -11.43
CA ASP A 333 15.35 4.99 -10.87
C ASP A 333 15.57 3.66 -10.11
N PHE A 334 16.28 2.68 -10.68
CA PHE A 334 16.60 1.37 -10.05
C PHE A 334 17.49 1.39 -8.79
N GLN A 335 17.79 2.56 -8.25
CA GLN A 335 18.55 2.74 -7.01
C GLN A 335 17.92 3.83 -6.14
N ASP A 336 16.67 4.17 -6.40
CA ASP A 336 15.95 5.34 -5.94
C ASP A 336 14.60 4.91 -5.38
N LEU A 337 14.40 5.05 -4.06
CA LEU A 337 13.14 4.65 -3.44
C LEU A 337 11.95 5.58 -3.76
N ASP A 338 12.18 6.71 -4.44
CA ASP A 338 11.21 7.77 -4.74
C ASP A 338 11.57 8.42 -6.09
N SER A 339 11.37 7.68 -7.19
CA SER A 339 11.86 7.97 -8.54
C SER A 339 11.43 9.33 -9.10
N ASP A 340 10.23 9.81 -8.76
CA ASP A 340 9.76 11.14 -9.15
C ASP A 340 9.89 12.21 -8.05
N ASN A 341 10.34 11.79 -6.87
CA ASN A 341 10.72 12.60 -5.73
C ASN A 341 9.57 13.44 -5.22
N ASP A 342 8.41 12.81 -5.08
CA ASP A 342 7.17 13.43 -4.60
C ASP A 342 6.89 13.10 -3.11
N SER A 343 7.78 12.36 -2.44
CA SER A 343 7.69 11.85 -1.06
C SER A 343 6.77 10.66 -0.82
N ILE A 344 6.27 10.04 -1.88
CA ILE A 344 5.61 8.74 -1.88
C ILE A 344 6.63 7.73 -2.43
N PRO A 345 6.99 6.69 -1.67
CA PRO A 345 7.94 5.71 -2.19
C PRO A 345 7.37 4.86 -3.33
N ASP A 346 8.23 4.45 -4.26
CA ASP A 346 7.90 3.69 -5.46
C ASP A 346 7.15 2.38 -5.15
N VAL A 347 7.53 1.67 -4.08
CA VAL A 347 6.82 0.50 -3.55
C VAL A 347 5.35 0.79 -3.21
N THR A 348 5.04 2.01 -2.76
CA THR A 348 3.66 2.40 -2.40
C THR A 348 2.86 2.71 -3.66
N GLU A 349 3.46 3.43 -4.59
CA GLU A 349 2.81 3.86 -5.84
C GLU A 349 2.59 2.68 -6.80
N SER A 350 3.53 1.76 -6.86
CA SER A 350 3.37 0.47 -7.56
C SER A 350 2.29 -0.42 -6.91
N GLY A 351 1.84 -0.10 -5.69
CA GLY A 351 0.88 -0.92 -4.94
C GLY A 351 1.50 -2.17 -4.32
N GLY A 352 2.82 -2.15 -4.13
CA GLY A 352 3.58 -3.08 -3.30
C GLY A 352 3.19 -3.00 -1.82
N SER A 353 3.69 -3.95 -1.03
CA SER A 353 3.37 -4.06 0.40
C SER A 353 4.54 -3.59 1.26
N ASP A 354 4.42 -2.37 1.80
CA ASP A 354 5.37 -1.78 2.76
C ASP A 354 4.67 -1.44 4.11
N PRO A 355 4.53 -2.40 5.04
CA PRO A 355 3.81 -2.19 6.30
C PRO A 355 4.56 -1.37 7.36
N ASP A 356 5.90 -1.26 7.29
CA ASP A 356 6.72 -0.40 8.16
C ASP A 356 7.07 0.96 7.55
N GLN A 357 6.68 1.18 6.29
CA GLN A 357 6.72 2.42 5.55
C GLN A 357 8.14 2.90 5.25
N ASP A 358 9.14 2.04 5.18
CA ASP A 358 10.53 2.47 4.98
C ASP A 358 10.96 2.59 3.52
N GLY A 359 10.04 2.43 2.58
CA GLY A 359 10.28 2.51 1.14
C GLY A 359 10.74 1.18 0.54
N ILE A 360 11.07 0.21 1.39
CA ILE A 360 11.53 -1.12 0.99
C ILE A 360 10.35 -2.09 1.09
N ILE A 361 10.29 -3.07 0.19
CA ILE A 361 9.21 -4.06 0.22
C ILE A 361 9.31 -4.99 1.43
N GLY A 362 8.16 -5.30 2.02
CA GLY A 362 8.06 -6.26 3.12
C GLY A 362 8.23 -5.61 4.49
N THR A 363 8.86 -6.28 5.45
CA THR A 363 9.10 -5.68 6.78
C THR A 363 10.52 -5.92 7.27
N GLY A 364 11.21 -4.84 7.68
CA GLY A 364 12.59 -4.88 8.14
C GLY A 364 13.61 -5.14 7.01
N THR A 365 14.85 -5.47 7.38
CA THR A 365 15.92 -5.72 6.39
C THR A 365 15.55 -6.87 5.44
N PRO A 366 15.65 -6.68 4.11
CA PRO A 366 15.32 -7.68 3.12
C PRO A 366 15.99 -9.02 3.40
N VAL A 367 15.25 -10.11 3.19
CA VAL A 367 15.82 -11.46 3.10
C VAL A 367 15.74 -11.85 1.63
N VAL A 368 16.84 -11.62 0.93
CA VAL A 368 16.98 -11.85 -0.50
C VAL A 368 17.53 -13.24 -0.81
N ASN A 369 17.32 -13.70 -2.04
CA ASN A 369 17.99 -14.89 -2.57
C ASN A 369 19.41 -14.56 -3.04
N ASP A 370 20.12 -15.55 -3.61
CA ASP A 370 21.49 -15.34 -4.13
C ASP A 370 21.59 -14.38 -5.33
N ALA A 371 20.45 -13.89 -5.86
CA ALA A 371 20.34 -12.95 -6.97
C ALA A 371 19.81 -11.56 -6.52
N GLY A 372 19.83 -11.26 -5.22
CA GLY A 372 19.41 -9.95 -4.67
C GLY A 372 17.90 -9.69 -4.65
N VAL A 373 17.11 -10.58 -5.26
CA VAL A 373 15.65 -10.48 -5.25
C VAL A 373 15.07 -10.91 -3.90
N ALA A 374 14.27 -10.03 -3.27
CA ALA A 374 13.52 -10.39 -2.07
C ALA A 374 12.61 -11.62 -2.30
N ASN A 375 12.55 -12.53 -1.32
CA ASN A 375 11.74 -13.76 -1.44
C ASN A 375 10.26 -13.48 -1.72
N ASP A 376 9.76 -12.31 -1.32
CA ASP A 376 8.37 -11.88 -1.51
C ASP A 376 8.05 -11.50 -2.96
N ILE A 377 9.06 -11.24 -3.81
CA ILE A 377 8.91 -10.87 -5.23
C ILE A 377 9.46 -11.91 -6.21
N ASN A 378 10.29 -12.85 -5.75
CA ASN A 378 10.90 -13.87 -6.61
C ASN A 378 9.85 -14.82 -7.26
N PRO A 379 9.59 -14.71 -8.57
CA PRO A 379 8.55 -15.51 -9.25
C PRO A 379 8.90 -17.00 -9.34
N VAL A 380 10.17 -17.38 -9.17
CA VAL A 380 10.66 -18.76 -9.19
C VAL A 380 10.30 -19.53 -7.92
N VAL A 381 10.14 -18.85 -6.78
CA VAL A 381 9.70 -19.45 -5.50
C VAL A 381 8.29 -19.01 -5.08
N GLY A 382 7.53 -18.38 -6.00
CA GLY A 382 6.13 -17.99 -5.79
C GLY A 382 5.90 -16.59 -5.24
N GLY A 383 6.93 -15.74 -5.18
CA GLY A 383 6.81 -14.29 -4.97
C GLY A 383 6.19 -13.58 -6.19
N THR A 384 5.68 -12.37 -5.98
CA THR A 384 5.09 -11.55 -7.06
C THR A 384 5.73 -10.17 -7.04
N PRO A 385 6.41 -9.73 -8.12
CA PRO A 385 6.91 -8.36 -8.22
C PRO A 385 5.81 -7.33 -7.96
N SER A 386 6.20 -6.15 -7.49
CA SER A 386 5.29 -5.02 -7.30
C SER A 386 4.53 -4.76 -8.61
N PRO A 387 3.21 -4.53 -8.56
CA PRO A 387 2.45 -4.22 -9.76
C PRO A 387 2.99 -2.94 -10.42
N ILE A 388 3.11 -2.91 -11.74
CA ILE A 388 3.36 -1.65 -12.45
C ILE A 388 2.01 -0.98 -12.69
N THR A 389 1.50 -0.28 -11.68
CA THR A 389 0.28 0.53 -11.74
C THR A 389 0.42 1.69 -12.73
N ASN A 390 -0.72 2.07 -13.31
CA ASN A 390 -0.84 3.16 -14.26
C ASN A 390 -2.31 3.61 -14.20
N SER A 391 -2.58 4.57 -13.32
CA SER A 391 -3.92 4.92 -12.87
C SER A 391 -4.69 5.73 -13.91
N ASP A 392 -4.03 6.65 -14.63
CA ASP A 392 -4.66 7.48 -15.65
C ASP A 392 -4.63 6.90 -17.09
N GLY A 393 -3.77 5.92 -17.35
CA GLY A 393 -3.59 5.26 -18.65
C GLY A 393 -2.65 5.96 -19.64
N ASP A 394 -1.80 6.90 -19.22
CA ASP A 394 -1.03 7.79 -20.11
C ASP A 394 0.32 7.26 -20.62
N LEU A 395 0.71 6.06 -20.16
CA LEU A 395 1.97 5.33 -20.40
C LEU A 395 3.14 5.65 -19.45
N LEU A 396 3.00 6.60 -18.51
CA LEU A 396 3.87 6.72 -17.35
C LEU A 396 3.30 5.88 -16.20
N PRO A 397 4.06 4.93 -15.63
CA PRO A 397 3.66 4.28 -14.38
C PRO A 397 3.55 5.26 -13.24
N ASP A 398 2.72 4.93 -12.24
CA ASP A 398 2.40 5.81 -11.11
C ASP A 398 3.67 6.27 -10.36
N TYR A 399 4.60 5.35 -10.06
CA TYR A 399 5.90 5.66 -9.40
C TYR A 399 6.84 6.63 -10.15
N ARG A 400 6.41 7.13 -11.32
CA ARG A 400 7.14 8.11 -12.13
C ARG A 400 6.27 9.26 -12.58
N ASP A 401 5.08 9.39 -12.01
CA ASP A 401 4.08 10.36 -12.42
C ASP A 401 3.55 11.16 -11.22
N LEU A 402 4.03 12.39 -11.13
CA LEU A 402 3.66 13.38 -10.11
C LEU A 402 2.15 13.69 -9.98
N ASP A 403 1.28 13.17 -10.87
CA ASP A 403 -0.18 13.32 -10.93
C ASP A 403 -0.78 12.02 -11.49
N SER A 404 -0.64 10.92 -10.74
CA SER A 404 -0.92 9.53 -11.14
C SER A 404 -2.34 9.32 -11.67
N ASP A 405 -3.30 10.09 -11.19
CA ASP A 405 -4.70 10.02 -11.62
C ASP A 405 -5.06 11.09 -12.69
N ASN A 406 -4.20 12.08 -12.91
CA ASN A 406 -4.34 13.19 -13.88
C ASN A 406 -5.57 14.07 -13.63
N ASP A 407 -5.94 14.28 -12.37
CA ASP A 407 -6.99 15.21 -11.96
C ASP A 407 -6.51 16.68 -11.90
N GLY A 408 -5.19 16.87 -11.88
CA GLY A 408 -4.52 18.16 -11.83
C GLY A 408 -4.13 18.64 -10.44
N LEU A 409 -4.19 17.76 -9.44
CA LEU A 409 -3.43 17.83 -8.19
C LEU A 409 -2.18 16.94 -8.33
N ASN A 410 -1.14 17.22 -7.54
CA ASN A 410 0.02 16.34 -7.54
C ASN A 410 -0.12 15.35 -6.40
N ASP A 411 0.45 14.16 -6.53
CA ASP A 411 0.28 13.02 -5.62
C ASP A 411 0.69 13.36 -4.18
N ILE A 412 1.82 14.06 -4.00
CA ILE A 412 2.26 14.68 -2.72
C ILE A 412 1.17 15.51 -1.99
N VAL A 413 0.27 16.15 -2.75
CA VAL A 413 -0.84 16.95 -2.21
C VAL A 413 -1.98 16.05 -1.74
N GLU A 414 -2.20 14.94 -2.43
CA GLU A 414 -3.33 14.04 -2.25
C GLU A 414 -3.12 13.03 -1.13
N ARG A 415 -1.89 12.53 -0.94
CA ARG A 415 -1.49 11.67 0.19
C ARG A 415 -1.79 12.26 1.59
N GLY A 416 -2.14 13.54 1.67
CA GLY A 416 -2.73 14.10 2.89
C GLY A 416 -1.77 14.24 4.06
N GLY A 417 -0.47 14.43 3.85
CA GLY A 417 0.43 14.74 4.96
C GLY A 417 0.07 16.08 5.64
N SER A 418 0.22 16.17 6.97
CA SER A 418 0.51 17.46 7.65
C SER A 418 1.93 17.95 7.28
N LEU A 419 2.34 17.78 6.03
CA LEU A 419 3.48 18.46 5.47
C LEU A 419 3.08 19.92 5.42
N ASP A 420 3.91 20.77 6.01
CA ASP A 420 4.08 22.11 5.49
C ASP A 420 4.56 21.91 4.02
N ILE A 421 3.67 21.59 3.06
CA ILE A 421 4.02 21.38 1.64
C ILE A 421 4.84 22.59 1.17
N GLY A 422 4.49 23.80 1.63
CA GLY A 422 5.27 25.02 1.38
C GLY A 422 6.66 25.13 2.06
N LEU A 423 7.16 24.10 2.74
CA LEU A 423 8.54 23.98 3.23
C LEU A 423 9.37 22.91 2.51
N VAL A 424 8.73 21.90 1.90
CA VAL A 424 9.40 20.78 1.21
C VAL A 424 9.20 20.84 -0.31
N ASP A 425 8.04 21.29 -0.81
CA ASP A 425 7.80 21.70 -2.20
C ASP A 425 7.44 23.21 -2.20
N ALA A 426 8.48 24.04 -2.16
CA ALA A 426 8.38 25.48 -2.04
C ALA A 426 7.92 26.16 -3.33
N ASP A 427 8.11 25.52 -4.49
CA ASP A 427 7.72 26.08 -5.79
C ASP A 427 6.43 25.52 -6.39
N GLY A 428 5.88 24.47 -5.76
CA GLY A 428 4.57 23.88 -6.04
C GLY A 428 4.56 23.06 -7.32
N ASN A 429 5.67 22.40 -7.65
CA ASN A 429 5.81 21.60 -8.87
C ASN A 429 5.60 20.11 -8.64
N GLY A 430 5.37 19.65 -7.41
CA GLY A 430 5.19 18.23 -7.07
C GLY A 430 6.47 17.55 -6.62
N VAL A 431 7.64 18.15 -6.88
CA VAL A 431 8.93 17.56 -6.52
C VAL A 431 9.43 18.16 -5.22
N VAL A 432 9.89 17.31 -4.32
CA VAL A 432 10.45 17.71 -3.04
C VAL A 432 11.84 18.28 -3.21
N GLU A 433 12.10 19.43 -2.56
CA GLU A 433 13.40 20.06 -2.56
C GLU A 433 14.13 19.85 -1.24
N GLY A 434 15.36 19.34 -1.33
CA GLY A 434 16.22 19.31 -0.16
C GLY A 434 17.59 18.74 -0.42
N ILE A 435 18.14 18.13 0.61
CA ILE A 435 19.37 17.36 0.56
C ILE A 435 18.96 15.96 0.96
N ASP A 436 19.30 14.99 0.14
CA ASP A 436 19.38 13.60 0.55
C ASP A 436 20.84 13.32 0.93
N THR A 437 21.07 12.95 2.19
CA THR A 437 22.41 12.67 2.72
C THR A 437 22.80 11.21 2.51
N ASP A 438 21.83 10.31 2.51
CA ASP A 438 21.90 8.86 2.43
C ASP A 438 22.14 8.43 0.99
N GLN A 439 21.56 9.16 0.04
CA GLN A 439 21.34 8.77 -1.35
C GLN A 439 20.42 7.56 -1.47
N ASP A 440 19.30 7.60 -0.73
CA ASP A 440 18.22 6.61 -0.81
C ASP A 440 16.98 7.11 -1.53
N GLY A 441 17.05 8.28 -2.18
CA GLY A 441 15.93 8.85 -2.93
C GLY A 441 15.03 9.75 -2.08
N ILE A 442 14.96 9.47 -0.78
CA ILE A 442 14.07 10.18 0.12
C ILE A 442 14.81 11.35 0.78
N VAL A 443 14.28 12.56 0.57
CA VAL A 443 14.92 13.77 1.10
C VAL A 443 14.90 13.81 2.63
N ASP A 444 16.05 14.15 3.26
CA ASP A 444 16.29 14.31 4.72
C ASP A 444 15.15 14.94 5.55
N SER A 445 14.35 15.82 4.93
CA SER A 445 13.23 16.51 5.60
C SER A 445 11.98 15.68 5.75
N VAL A 446 11.85 14.59 4.99
CA VAL A 446 10.73 13.65 4.94
C VAL A 446 10.94 12.56 5.99
N ASP A 447 12.12 11.95 5.99
CA ASP A 447 12.52 10.79 6.80
C ASP A 447 13.26 11.16 8.10
N GLY A 448 13.94 12.30 8.13
CA GLY A 448 14.64 12.83 9.30
C GLY A 448 16.16 12.67 9.30
N ASN A 449 16.79 12.40 8.14
CA ASN A 449 18.24 12.27 7.93
C ASN A 449 18.85 11.16 8.78
N VAL A 450 18.84 9.93 8.25
CA VAL A 450 19.15 8.74 9.04
C VAL A 450 20.43 8.03 8.64
N GLY A 451 21.13 8.39 7.57
CA GLY A 451 22.41 7.76 7.20
C GLY A 451 22.36 6.23 7.09
N ILE A 452 21.18 5.68 6.81
CA ILE A 452 20.84 4.27 6.60
C ILE A 452 19.78 4.29 5.49
N PHE A 453 20.04 3.55 4.42
CA PHE A 453 19.11 3.38 3.30
C PHE A 453 17.77 2.80 3.80
N GLY A 454 16.66 3.39 3.35
CA GLY A 454 15.32 2.97 3.72
C GLY A 454 14.99 3.29 5.18
N THR A 455 14.23 4.35 5.41
CA THR A 455 13.68 4.62 6.74
C THR A 455 12.28 5.21 6.71
N ALA A 456 11.46 4.73 7.64
CA ALA A 456 10.07 5.18 7.75
C ALA A 456 9.96 6.71 7.85
N PRO A 457 9.24 7.37 6.92
CA PRO A 457 8.96 8.78 6.98
C PRO A 457 8.42 9.14 8.35
N SER A 458 8.86 10.28 8.88
CA SER A 458 8.31 10.80 10.14
C SER A 458 6.85 11.26 10.03
N LEU A 459 6.25 11.09 8.85
CA LEU A 459 4.95 11.57 8.40
C LEU A 459 3.82 10.64 8.83
N ASN A 460 3.47 10.70 10.10
CA ASN A 460 2.14 10.28 10.53
C ASN A 460 1.13 11.43 10.37
N SER A 461 0.14 11.26 9.49
CA SER A 461 -1.30 11.06 9.84
C SER A 461 -2.33 11.77 8.94
N ILE A 462 -2.57 11.27 7.72
CA ILE A 462 -3.90 11.06 7.14
C ILE A 462 -3.86 9.66 6.47
N PRO A 463 -4.93 8.84 6.50
CA PRO A 463 -4.96 7.61 5.71
C PRO A 463 -4.83 7.97 4.23
N ASP A 464 -3.91 7.30 3.56
CA ASP A 464 -3.67 7.36 2.11
C ASP A 464 -4.89 6.95 1.28
N ASP A 465 -5.87 6.31 1.94
CA ASP A 465 -7.16 5.89 1.39
C ASP A 465 -8.25 6.42 2.33
N GLN A 466 -8.82 7.59 1.99
CA GLN A 466 -9.79 8.29 2.85
C GLN A 466 -11.14 7.59 2.91
N ASP A 467 -11.56 6.94 1.83
CA ASP A 467 -12.89 6.34 1.71
C ASP A 467 -12.92 4.84 2.11
N ASN A 468 -11.74 4.26 2.35
CA ASN A 468 -11.45 2.87 2.71
C ASN A 468 -11.91 1.86 1.66
N ASP A 469 -11.80 2.19 0.37
CA ASP A 469 -12.10 1.27 -0.72
C ASP A 469 -10.93 0.35 -1.11
N GLY A 470 -9.72 0.67 -0.63
CA GLY A 470 -8.49 -0.06 -0.85
C GLY A 470 -7.60 0.50 -1.96
N THR A 471 -7.97 1.61 -2.59
CA THR A 471 -7.16 2.37 -3.56
C THR A 471 -6.60 3.62 -2.87
N PRO A 472 -5.31 3.94 -3.00
CA PRO A 472 -4.78 5.22 -2.53
C PRO A 472 -5.44 6.41 -3.24
N ASP A 473 -5.62 7.51 -2.52
CA ASP A 473 -6.30 8.73 -2.99
C ASP A 473 -5.60 9.29 -4.25
N PHE A 474 -4.25 9.25 -4.31
CA PHE A 474 -3.46 9.72 -5.47
C PHE A 474 -3.62 8.85 -6.73
N GLN A 475 -4.28 7.69 -6.63
CA GLN A 475 -4.54 6.78 -7.77
C GLN A 475 -6.01 6.82 -8.22
N GLU A 476 -6.85 7.69 -7.65
CA GLU A 476 -8.31 7.59 -7.79
C GLU A 476 -9.04 8.79 -8.40
N LEU A 477 -9.37 8.66 -9.69
CA LEU A 477 -10.22 9.62 -10.40
C LEU A 477 -11.72 9.55 -9.99
N PRO A 478 -12.36 10.64 -9.52
CA PRO A 478 -11.82 11.89 -8.97
C PRO A 478 -12.27 12.03 -7.52
N ASP A 479 -11.44 11.68 -6.52
CA ASP A 479 -11.87 11.77 -5.13
C ASP A 479 -10.99 12.61 -4.19
N THR A 480 -11.64 13.65 -3.65
CA THR A 480 -11.56 14.05 -2.23
C THR A 480 -10.21 14.43 -1.60
N LEU A 481 -9.68 15.58 -1.99
CA LEU A 481 -8.97 16.43 -1.01
C LEU A 481 -9.95 16.96 0.06
N VAL A 482 -10.24 16.17 1.10
CA VAL A 482 -10.80 16.69 2.33
C VAL A 482 -9.65 17.35 3.10
N LEU A 483 -9.49 18.66 2.93
CA LEU A 483 -8.74 19.48 3.89
C LEU A 483 -9.48 19.50 5.23
N SER A 484 -9.47 18.37 5.94
CA SER A 484 -10.07 18.16 7.25
C SER A 484 -9.16 18.63 8.38
N ASP A 485 -8.07 19.35 8.11
CA ASP A 485 -7.49 20.24 9.10
C ASP A 485 -6.79 21.44 8.45
N SER A 486 -7.32 22.63 8.71
CA SER A 486 -6.61 23.92 8.78
C SER A 486 -5.34 24.11 7.91
N VAL A 487 -5.40 23.97 6.59
CA VAL A 487 -4.29 24.40 5.74
C VAL A 487 -4.30 25.93 5.62
N THR A 488 -3.23 26.54 6.12
CA THR A 488 -2.98 27.99 6.04
C THR A 488 -1.68 28.25 5.29
N ASN A 489 -1.71 28.48 3.98
CA ASN A 489 -0.57 29.04 3.23
C ASN A 489 -0.95 29.83 1.95
N ASP A 490 -0.93 31.16 2.12
CA ASP A 490 -0.42 32.25 1.27
C ASP A 490 -0.63 32.35 -0.26
N PHE A 491 -1.53 31.60 -0.91
CA PHE A 491 -1.98 31.91 -2.27
C PHE A 491 -3.48 31.67 -2.46
N SER A 492 -4.28 32.76 -2.49
CA SER A 492 -5.72 32.75 -2.84
C SER A 492 -6.40 31.40 -2.66
N ASP A 493 -6.58 30.97 -1.40
CA ASP A 493 -6.86 29.57 -1.09
C ASP A 493 -8.15 29.14 -1.80
N ILE A 494 -8.10 28.02 -2.53
CA ILE A 494 -9.27 27.38 -3.13
C ILE A 494 -9.66 26.23 -2.19
N LEU A 495 -10.94 26.17 -1.79
CA LEU A 495 -11.48 25.14 -0.91
C LEU A 495 -12.73 24.51 -1.54
N LEU A 496 -12.74 23.19 -1.74
CA LEU A 496 -13.78 22.46 -2.47
C LEU A 496 -14.37 21.35 -1.56
N GLY A 497 -15.70 21.18 -1.54
CA GLY A 497 -16.42 20.16 -0.74
C GLY A 497 -17.13 19.04 -1.56
N PHE A 498 -17.22 19.22 -2.87
CA PHE A 498 -17.74 18.19 -3.80
C PHE A 498 -19.15 17.67 -3.50
N SER A 499 -19.34 16.54 -2.83
CA SER A 499 -20.65 15.89 -2.74
C SER A 499 -21.12 15.46 -1.35
N ASP A 500 -20.39 15.79 -0.29
CA ASP A 500 -20.69 15.39 1.08
C ASP A 500 -21.22 16.53 1.98
N ASP A 501 -21.42 16.24 3.27
CA ASP A 501 -21.79 17.26 4.25
C ASP A 501 -20.52 17.91 4.83
N ASP A 502 -20.05 19.02 4.24
CA ASP A 502 -18.71 19.54 4.57
C ASP A 502 -18.65 20.60 5.67
N VAL A 503 -17.44 20.79 6.23
CA VAL A 503 -17.10 21.94 7.10
C VAL A 503 -15.91 22.69 6.53
N LEU A 504 -16.19 23.73 5.74
CA LEU A 504 -15.19 24.52 5.02
C LEU A 504 -14.90 25.84 5.76
N ALA A 505 -13.63 26.20 5.94
CA ALA A 505 -13.23 27.43 6.63
C ALA A 505 -12.02 28.11 5.96
N GLY A 506 -12.22 29.29 5.40
CA GLY A 506 -11.14 30.18 4.95
C GLY A 506 -10.49 30.95 6.12
N ASN A 507 -9.46 31.74 5.80
CA ASN A 507 -8.54 32.33 6.77
C ASN A 507 -8.66 33.87 6.86
N GLU A 508 -7.54 34.61 6.89
CA GLU A 508 -7.52 36.08 6.89
C GLU A 508 -7.35 36.70 5.48
N ASN A 509 -7.16 35.87 4.45
CA ASN A 509 -6.95 36.22 3.05
C ASN A 509 -8.21 36.08 2.21
N ASP A 510 -8.17 36.57 0.96
CA ASP A 510 -9.26 36.40 0.00
C ASP A 510 -9.31 34.91 -0.46
N THR A 511 -10.33 34.16 -0.04
CA THR A 511 -10.49 32.71 -0.30
C THR A 511 -11.60 32.43 -1.34
N ILE A 512 -11.41 31.43 -2.21
CA ILE A 512 -12.45 30.88 -3.09
C ILE A 512 -12.96 29.55 -2.49
N ILE A 513 -14.24 29.47 -2.14
CA ILE A 513 -14.84 28.28 -1.50
C ILE A 513 -16.02 27.75 -2.33
N ASN A 514 -16.09 26.44 -2.54
CA ASN A 514 -17.21 25.75 -3.21
C ASN A 514 -17.64 24.52 -2.41
N GLY A 515 -18.81 24.56 -1.75
CA GLY A 515 -19.37 23.45 -0.97
C GLY A 515 -19.78 22.25 -1.83
N GLY A 516 -20.26 22.48 -3.05
CA GLY A 516 -20.59 21.40 -3.97
C GLY A 516 -22.02 20.89 -3.81
N SER A 517 -22.24 19.69 -3.33
CA SER A 517 -23.56 19.07 -3.13
C SER A 517 -23.67 18.59 -1.71
N ASN A 518 -24.91 18.48 -1.21
CA ASN A 518 -25.26 18.08 0.16
C ASN A 518 -25.20 19.28 1.13
N ARG A 519 -25.09 19.06 2.45
CA ARG A 519 -25.28 20.14 3.42
C ARG A 519 -23.94 20.59 3.95
N ASP A 520 -23.59 21.81 3.57
CA ASP A 520 -22.28 22.35 3.90
C ASP A 520 -22.35 23.39 5.00
N ARG A 521 -21.25 23.50 5.75
CA ARG A 521 -21.01 24.54 6.73
C ARG A 521 -19.75 25.30 6.33
N ILE A 522 -19.95 26.44 5.69
CA ILE A 522 -18.88 27.25 5.09
C ILE A 522 -18.65 28.54 5.90
N THR A 523 -17.38 28.86 6.17
CA THR A 523 -16.93 30.13 6.77
C THR A 523 -15.86 30.76 5.88
N GLY A 524 -16.04 32.00 5.41
CA GLY A 524 -15.05 32.71 4.58
C GLY A 524 -13.86 33.20 5.39
N GLY A 525 -14.13 33.89 6.50
CA GLY A 525 -13.09 34.34 7.43
C GLY A 525 -12.94 35.85 7.41
N ALA A 526 -11.74 36.37 7.28
CA ALA A 526 -11.50 37.75 6.85
C ALA A 526 -10.89 37.72 5.45
N GLY A 527 -11.04 38.79 4.67
CA GLY A 527 -10.72 38.76 3.24
C GLY A 527 -11.96 39.05 2.40
N ASN A 528 -11.81 39.24 1.10
CA ASN A 528 -12.93 39.35 0.15
C ASN A 528 -13.14 37.98 -0.50
N ASP A 529 -14.03 37.19 0.07
CA ASP A 529 -14.14 35.78 -0.30
C ASP A 529 -15.12 35.56 -1.46
N ILE A 530 -14.92 34.50 -2.23
CA ILE A 530 -15.87 34.02 -3.24
C ILE A 530 -16.40 32.66 -2.78
N ILE A 531 -17.65 32.62 -2.31
CA ILE A 531 -18.24 31.43 -1.72
C ILE A 531 -19.43 30.94 -2.55
N ASN A 532 -19.42 29.66 -2.92
CA ASN A 532 -20.54 28.94 -3.51
C ASN A 532 -20.97 27.80 -2.57
N GLY A 533 -22.22 27.78 -2.11
CA GLY A 533 -22.78 26.69 -1.31
C GLY A 533 -22.98 25.46 -2.17
N GLY A 534 -23.79 25.59 -3.23
CA GLY A 534 -23.93 24.57 -4.25
C GLY A 534 -25.33 23.96 -4.24
N SER A 535 -25.49 22.68 -3.96
CA SER A 535 -26.78 21.98 -3.98
C SER A 535 -27.15 21.43 -2.63
N ASN A 536 -28.43 21.47 -2.27
CA ASN A 536 -29.00 21.18 -0.96
C ASN A 536 -28.74 22.30 0.05
N ARG A 537 -28.85 22.01 1.36
CA ARG A 537 -29.11 23.05 2.36
C ARG A 537 -27.80 23.45 3.01
N ASP A 538 -27.35 24.67 2.74
CA ASP A 538 -26.04 25.11 3.23
C ASP A 538 -26.14 26.14 4.36
N THR A 539 -25.06 26.26 5.13
CA THR A 539 -24.87 27.27 6.17
C THR A 539 -23.57 28.03 5.90
N ILE A 540 -23.68 29.26 5.42
CA ILE A 540 -22.57 30.09 4.94
C ILE A 540 -22.41 31.35 5.80
N ASP A 541 -21.19 31.65 6.26
CA ASP A 541 -20.81 32.92 6.90
C ASP A 541 -19.59 33.51 6.20
N GLY A 542 -19.75 34.58 5.41
CA GLY A 542 -18.65 35.24 4.69
C GLY A 542 -17.61 35.83 5.64
N GLY A 543 -18.07 36.47 6.71
CA GLY A 543 -17.19 36.95 7.78
C GLY A 543 -16.84 38.43 7.60
N ALA A 544 -15.59 38.76 7.30
CA ALA A 544 -15.10 40.13 7.27
C ALA A 544 -14.34 40.48 5.98
N GLY A 545 -15.05 41.09 5.04
CA GLY A 545 -14.51 41.82 3.91
C GLY A 545 -15.64 42.07 2.91
N ASN A 546 -15.36 42.15 1.62
CA ASN A 546 -16.41 42.37 0.62
C ASN A 546 -16.67 41.07 -0.12
N ASP A 547 -17.56 40.25 0.42
CA ASP A 547 -17.67 38.86 0.00
C ASP A 547 -18.66 38.69 -1.16
N ILE A 548 -18.43 37.70 -2.01
CA ILE A 548 -19.35 37.24 -3.05
C ILE A 548 -19.89 35.88 -2.61
N ILE A 549 -21.16 35.79 -2.24
CA ILE A 549 -21.78 34.57 -1.72
C ILE A 549 -22.92 34.12 -2.64
N ASN A 550 -22.90 32.85 -3.05
CA ASN A 550 -23.97 32.19 -3.78
C ASN A 550 -24.42 30.95 -3.01
N GLY A 551 -25.69 30.87 -2.59
CA GLY A 551 -26.25 29.69 -1.91
C GLY A 551 -26.41 28.52 -2.87
N GLY A 552 -26.95 28.78 -4.06
CA GLY A 552 -27.09 27.77 -5.10
C GLY A 552 -28.51 27.21 -5.13
N SER A 553 -28.72 25.92 -4.92
CA SER A 553 -30.05 25.31 -4.86
C SER A 553 -30.25 24.63 -3.51
N GLY A 554 -31.40 24.81 -2.88
CA GLY A 554 -31.69 24.26 -1.56
C GLY A 554 -32.37 25.27 -0.65
N ASN A 555 -32.19 25.18 0.67
CA ASN A 555 -32.84 26.14 1.58
C ASN A 555 -31.79 26.69 2.52
N ASP A 556 -31.08 27.70 2.05
CA ASP A 556 -29.77 28.04 2.58
C ASP A 556 -29.85 29.05 3.72
N GLN A 557 -28.83 29.06 4.55
CA GLN A 557 -28.65 30.04 5.62
C GLN A 557 -27.35 30.79 5.39
N MET A 558 -27.45 32.06 5.02
CA MET A 558 -26.28 32.84 4.62
C MET A 558 -26.16 34.13 5.43
N ARG A 559 -24.92 34.47 5.79
CA ARG A 559 -24.53 35.75 6.37
C ARG A 559 -23.36 36.33 5.57
N GLY A 560 -23.48 37.60 5.16
CA GLY A 560 -22.36 38.36 4.56
C GLY A 560 -21.35 38.70 5.65
N GLY A 561 -21.75 39.53 6.61
CA GLY A 561 -20.95 39.82 7.79
C GLY A 561 -20.55 41.29 7.87
N ARG A 562 -19.26 41.60 7.83
CA ARG A 562 -18.76 42.99 7.80
C ARG A 562 -18.17 43.30 6.43
N GLY A 563 -18.64 44.36 5.81
CA GLY A 563 -18.07 44.93 4.60
C GLY A 563 -19.17 45.08 3.56
N ARG A 564 -18.85 45.17 2.27
CA ARG A 564 -19.86 45.30 1.23
C ARG A 564 -20.03 43.96 0.54
N ASP A 565 -21.10 43.26 0.90
CA ASP A 565 -21.28 41.89 0.44
C ASP A 565 -22.22 41.83 -0.77
N ARG A 566 -21.99 40.87 -1.65
CA ARG A 566 -22.88 40.52 -2.75
C ARG A 566 -23.36 39.09 -2.54
N MET A 567 -24.64 38.93 -2.25
CA MET A 567 -25.24 37.64 -1.91
C MET A 567 -26.36 37.23 -2.88
N ASN A 568 -26.44 35.96 -3.22
CA ASN A 568 -27.51 35.35 -4.01
C ASN A 568 -27.99 34.05 -3.35
N GLY A 569 -29.27 33.94 -2.98
CA GLY A 569 -29.86 32.70 -2.43
C GLY A 569 -29.94 31.60 -3.48
N GLY A 570 -30.50 31.95 -4.65
CA GLY A 570 -30.65 31.01 -5.74
C GLY A 570 -32.00 30.32 -5.68
N ALA A 571 -32.04 28.99 -5.61
CA ALA A 571 -33.26 28.21 -5.72
C ALA A 571 -33.66 27.53 -4.41
N GLY A 572 -34.65 28.09 -3.71
CA GLY A 572 -35.44 27.46 -2.66
C GLY A 572 -35.74 28.48 -1.57
N ASN A 573 -35.98 28.08 -0.32
CA ASN A 573 -36.45 29.02 0.71
C ASN A 573 -35.29 29.46 1.61
N ASP A 574 -34.66 30.57 1.24
CA ASP A 574 -33.38 30.97 1.80
C ASP A 574 -33.54 31.94 2.96
N ARG A 575 -32.54 31.96 3.85
CA ARG A 575 -32.41 32.91 4.95
C ARG A 575 -31.11 33.68 4.79
N MET A 576 -31.22 34.98 4.53
CA MET A 576 -30.08 35.83 4.21
C MET A 576 -29.94 36.98 5.20
N SER A 577 -28.70 37.30 5.57
CA SER A 577 -28.35 38.43 6.42
C SER A 577 -27.14 39.17 5.86
N GLY A 578 -27.32 40.37 5.31
CA GLY A 578 -26.21 41.20 4.77
C GLY A 578 -25.20 41.56 5.87
N GLY A 579 -25.66 42.24 6.92
CA GLY A 579 -24.84 42.44 8.12
C GLY A 579 -24.51 43.90 8.34
N SER A 580 -23.25 44.30 8.26
CA SER A 580 -22.89 45.72 8.25
C SER A 580 -22.19 46.08 6.98
N GLY A 581 -22.74 47.01 6.21
CA GLY A 581 -22.30 47.11 4.83
C GLY A 581 -23.07 48.09 3.98
N GLN A 582 -23.00 47.89 2.67
CA GLN A 582 -23.95 48.45 1.69
C GLN A 582 -24.22 47.32 0.73
N ASP A 583 -25.02 46.37 1.16
CA ASP A 583 -24.99 45.01 0.61
C ASP A 583 -25.91 44.89 -0.60
N ILE A 584 -25.60 43.95 -1.49
CA ILE A 584 -26.46 43.62 -2.63
C ILE A 584 -26.96 42.19 -2.42
N MET A 585 -28.26 42.01 -2.23
CA MET A 585 -28.87 40.71 -1.93
C MET A 585 -29.96 40.35 -2.93
N PHE A 586 -29.90 39.12 -3.45
CA PHE A 586 -30.93 38.53 -4.29
C PHE A 586 -31.43 37.25 -3.61
N GLY A 587 -32.73 37.15 -3.27
CA GLY A 587 -33.32 35.93 -2.73
C GLY A 587 -33.34 34.82 -3.77
N GLY A 588 -33.94 35.09 -4.92
CA GLY A 588 -33.94 34.18 -6.05
C GLY A 588 -35.33 33.59 -6.26
N SER A 589 -35.50 32.28 -6.14
CA SER A 589 -36.81 31.64 -6.24
C SER A 589 -37.15 30.86 -4.98
N GLY A 590 -38.30 31.11 -4.39
CA GLY A 590 -38.81 30.34 -3.26
C GLY A 590 -39.46 31.28 -2.25
N ARG A 591 -39.29 31.04 -0.95
CA ARG A 591 -39.91 31.87 0.08
C ARG A 591 -38.84 32.37 1.01
N ASP A 592 -38.27 33.51 0.65
CA ASP A 592 -37.02 33.96 1.23
C ASP A 592 -37.25 34.86 2.43
N ILE A 593 -36.28 34.86 3.36
CA ILE A 593 -36.20 35.79 4.48
C ILE A 593 -34.92 36.58 4.32
N ILE A 594 -35.03 37.88 4.01
CA ILE A 594 -33.88 38.73 3.73
C ILE A 594 -33.79 39.86 4.76
N LEU A 595 -32.62 39.95 5.42
CA LEU A 595 -32.31 40.97 6.41
C LEU A 595 -31.07 41.78 5.95
N GLY A 596 -31.24 43.04 5.53
CA GLY A 596 -30.10 43.90 5.18
C GLY A 596 -29.27 44.33 6.39
N ASN A 597 -29.95 44.53 7.53
CA ASN A 597 -29.38 44.92 8.82
C ASN A 597 -28.86 46.36 8.87
N ARG A 598 -27.58 46.64 8.60
CA ARG A 598 -27.03 48.01 8.68
C ARG A 598 -26.39 48.34 7.35
N GLY A 599 -26.77 49.45 6.76
CA GLY A 599 -26.17 49.86 5.52
C GLY A 599 -27.10 50.68 4.67
N ARG A 600 -26.75 50.81 3.40
CA ARG A 600 -27.72 51.19 2.40
C ARG A 600 -27.69 50.05 1.40
N ASP A 601 -28.68 49.19 1.50
CA ASP A 601 -28.65 47.89 0.86
C ASP A 601 -29.54 47.91 -0.39
N VAL A 602 -29.23 47.03 -1.33
CA VAL A 602 -30.02 46.78 -2.54
C VAL A 602 -30.53 45.35 -2.44
N ILE A 603 -31.84 45.20 -2.29
CA ILE A 603 -32.48 43.91 -2.01
C ILE A 603 -33.50 43.59 -3.10
N SER A 604 -33.41 42.38 -3.64
CA SER A 604 -34.45 41.77 -4.48
C SER A 604 -34.94 40.47 -3.85
N GLY A 605 -36.23 40.34 -3.57
CA GLY A 605 -36.82 39.07 -3.12
C GLY A 605 -36.78 38.02 -4.22
N GLY A 606 -37.39 38.34 -5.37
CA GLY A 606 -37.32 37.50 -6.55
C GLY A 606 -38.67 36.85 -6.85
N ARG A 607 -38.74 35.53 -6.99
CA ARG A 607 -40.01 34.81 -7.18
C ARG A 607 -40.43 34.16 -5.87
N GLY A 608 -41.70 34.27 -5.55
CA GLY A 608 -42.36 33.61 -4.43
C GLY A 608 -42.74 34.61 -3.35
N ASN A 609 -42.95 34.18 -2.10
CA ASN A 609 -43.63 35.03 -1.10
C ASN A 609 -42.67 35.51 0.00
N ASP A 610 -41.94 36.58 -0.27
CA ASP A 610 -40.73 36.90 0.48
C ASP A 610 -41.00 37.78 1.71
N LEU A 611 -40.14 37.67 2.72
CA LEU A 611 -40.12 38.51 3.91
C LEU A 611 -38.84 39.34 3.92
N ILE A 612 -38.95 40.63 3.66
CA ILE A 612 -37.79 41.52 3.48
C ILE A 612 -37.76 42.58 4.59
N ASN A 613 -36.61 42.77 5.21
CA ASN A 613 -36.34 43.89 6.12
C ASN A 613 -34.99 44.52 5.73
N GLY A 614 -35.02 45.70 5.11
CA GLY A 614 -33.79 46.44 4.79
C GLY A 614 -32.96 46.73 6.02
N GLY A 615 -33.62 47.07 7.12
CA GLY A 615 -32.94 47.38 8.38
C GLY A 615 -32.62 48.86 8.43
N ARG A 616 -31.42 49.21 8.92
CA ARG A 616 -31.03 50.60 9.13
C ARG A 616 -30.35 51.16 7.90
N GLY A 617 -30.88 52.29 7.46
CA GLY A 617 -30.36 53.12 6.38
C GLY A 617 -31.39 53.16 5.27
N ARG A 618 -31.10 53.84 4.15
CA ARG A 618 -32.11 54.10 3.12
C ARG A 618 -32.06 53.03 2.03
N ASP A 619 -32.75 51.92 2.22
CA ASP A 619 -32.54 50.75 1.37
C ASP A 619 -33.33 50.84 0.06
N THR A 620 -32.88 50.11 -0.95
CA THR A 620 -33.59 49.93 -2.23
C THR A 620 -34.12 48.51 -2.29
N ILE A 621 -35.44 48.35 -2.30
CA ILE A 621 -36.11 47.05 -2.17
C ILE A 621 -37.00 46.81 -3.39
N SER A 622 -36.83 45.66 -4.03
CA SER A 622 -37.77 45.10 -4.99
C SER A 622 -38.26 43.76 -4.46
N ALA A 623 -39.52 43.68 -4.05
CA ALA A 623 -40.05 42.43 -3.51
C ALA A 623 -40.09 41.32 -4.57
N GLY A 624 -40.44 41.68 -5.79
CA GLY A 624 -40.47 40.75 -6.92
C GLY A 624 -41.88 40.25 -7.18
N GLY A 625 -42.04 38.96 -7.44
CA GLY A 625 -43.32 38.38 -7.81
C GLY A 625 -43.82 37.39 -6.76
N GLY A 626 -44.98 37.67 -6.18
CA GLY A 626 -45.65 36.78 -5.22
C GLY A 626 -46.34 37.64 -4.18
N ARG A 627 -46.62 37.11 -2.98
CA ARG A 627 -47.26 37.87 -1.89
C ARG A 627 -46.22 38.22 -0.85
N ASP A 628 -45.63 39.39 -1.01
CA ASP A 628 -44.45 39.73 -0.25
C ASP A 628 -44.79 40.60 0.97
N VAL A 629 -43.91 40.53 1.97
CA VAL A 629 -44.02 41.32 3.20
C VAL A 629 -42.74 42.12 3.40
N ILE A 630 -42.83 43.43 3.28
CA ILE A 630 -41.74 44.36 3.56
C ILE A 630 -41.89 44.87 4.99
N VAL A 631 -40.99 44.47 5.88
CA VAL A 631 -40.98 44.87 7.29
C VAL A 631 -40.26 46.19 7.43
N ILE A 632 -40.93 47.17 8.04
CA ILE A 632 -40.32 48.44 8.44
C ILE A 632 -40.12 48.41 9.94
N SER A 633 -38.86 48.31 10.37
CA SER A 633 -38.50 48.05 11.76
C SER A 633 -37.92 49.26 12.50
N SER A 634 -37.60 50.34 11.78
CA SER A 634 -37.10 51.57 12.39
C SER A 634 -37.53 52.81 11.59
N MET A 635 -37.50 53.96 12.27
CA MET A 635 -37.72 55.29 11.66
C MET A 635 -36.41 55.98 11.29
N LYS A 636 -35.27 55.33 11.56
CA LYS A 636 -33.93 55.78 11.14
C LYS A 636 -33.57 55.32 9.73
N ASP A 637 -34.50 54.66 9.06
CA ASP A 637 -34.31 53.94 7.80
C ASP A 637 -34.52 54.90 6.60
N ALA A 638 -34.58 56.22 6.87
CA ALA A 638 -34.67 57.30 5.87
C ALA A 638 -35.73 57.12 4.76
N GLY A 639 -36.70 56.24 4.97
CA GLY A 639 -37.70 55.84 3.98
C GLY A 639 -37.11 55.00 2.87
N ASP A 640 -37.19 53.68 3.02
CA ASP A 640 -36.78 52.71 2.01
C ASP A 640 -37.49 52.99 0.67
N GLN A 641 -36.75 52.82 -0.41
CA GLN A 641 -37.24 52.96 -1.77
C GLN A 641 -37.73 51.59 -2.26
N VAL A 642 -39.04 51.43 -2.34
CA VAL A 642 -39.67 50.20 -2.80
C VAL A 642 -40.04 50.31 -4.27
N PHE A 643 -39.63 49.33 -5.06
CA PHE A 643 -39.96 49.20 -6.47
C PHE A 643 -40.87 47.98 -6.69
N GLY A 644 -41.69 48.03 -7.74
CA GLY A 644 -42.48 46.87 -8.19
C GLY A 644 -43.62 46.44 -7.27
N PHE A 645 -44.03 47.25 -6.29
CA PHE A 645 -45.06 46.88 -5.30
C PHE A 645 -46.40 46.48 -5.95
N GLU A 646 -46.79 45.21 -5.79
CA GLU A 646 -48.02 44.65 -6.35
C GLU A 646 -49.21 44.84 -5.41
N LEU A 647 -50.07 45.83 -5.69
CA LEU A 647 -51.25 46.23 -4.87
C LEU A 647 -52.24 45.11 -4.49
N ILE A 648 -52.20 43.93 -5.11
CA ILE A 648 -53.12 42.83 -4.78
C ILE A 648 -52.45 41.80 -3.88
N LYS A 649 -51.11 41.81 -3.81
CA LYS A 649 -50.34 40.74 -3.20
C LYS A 649 -49.47 41.23 -2.04
N ASP A 650 -48.80 42.37 -2.20
CA ASP A 650 -47.75 42.81 -1.29
C ASP A 650 -48.27 43.64 -0.13
N ARG A 651 -47.53 43.60 0.98
CA ARG A 651 -47.88 44.30 2.21
C ARG A 651 -46.65 44.86 2.92
N PHE A 652 -46.82 46.01 3.55
CA PHE A 652 -45.90 46.54 4.54
C PHE A 652 -46.25 46.00 5.93
N ASN A 653 -45.26 45.59 6.70
CA ASN A 653 -45.42 45.21 8.10
C ASN A 653 -44.79 46.25 9.01
N LEU A 654 -45.66 46.96 9.75
CA LEU A 654 -45.30 48.07 10.61
C LEU A 654 -45.33 47.68 12.11
N ARG A 655 -45.59 46.41 12.44
CA ARG A 655 -45.69 45.92 13.84
C ARG A 655 -44.47 46.20 14.68
N ARG A 656 -43.29 46.23 14.07
CA ARG A 656 -42.01 46.45 14.75
C ARG A 656 -41.62 47.93 14.79
N LEU A 657 -42.41 48.80 14.17
CA LEU A 657 -42.18 50.23 14.13
C LEU A 657 -42.57 50.85 15.47
N ASN A 658 -41.58 51.12 16.33
CA ASN A 658 -41.78 51.74 17.64
C ASN A 658 -42.03 53.27 17.50
N SER A 659 -43.11 53.64 16.79
CA SER A 659 -43.40 55.01 16.37
C SER A 659 -44.78 55.53 16.77
N GLY A 660 -45.66 54.68 17.31
CA GLY A 660 -47.07 55.02 17.56
C GLY A 660 -47.99 54.85 16.34
N VAL A 661 -47.53 54.17 15.29
CA VAL A 661 -48.36 53.78 14.14
C VAL A 661 -49.06 52.46 14.45
N GLU A 662 -50.29 52.51 14.95
CA GLU A 662 -51.07 51.33 15.37
C GLU A 662 -52.22 51.02 14.41
N SER A 663 -52.52 51.94 13.48
CA SER A 663 -53.63 51.84 12.55
C SER A 663 -53.38 52.62 11.26
N PHE A 664 -54.19 52.35 10.24
CA PHE A 664 -54.10 53.08 8.97
C PHE A 664 -54.41 54.58 9.09
N SER A 665 -55.16 55.01 10.10
CA SER A 665 -55.39 56.44 10.38
C SER A 665 -54.16 57.18 10.89
N ASP A 666 -53.12 56.46 11.29
CA ASP A 666 -51.86 57.03 11.77
C ASP A 666 -50.85 57.25 10.62
N LEU A 667 -51.26 56.97 9.38
CA LEU A 667 -50.47 57.16 8.16
C LEU A 667 -50.95 58.39 7.38
N ASP A 668 -49.99 59.15 6.84
CA ASP A 668 -50.21 60.21 5.86
C ASP A 668 -49.54 59.82 4.54
N ILE A 669 -50.35 59.45 3.54
CA ILE A 669 -49.86 58.98 2.23
C ILE A 669 -50.04 60.09 1.21
N VAL A 670 -48.93 60.58 0.65
CA VAL A 670 -48.90 61.72 -0.27
C VAL A 670 -48.24 61.33 -1.60
N GLN A 671 -48.70 61.93 -2.69
CA GLN A 671 -48.08 61.77 -4.01
C GLN A 671 -46.89 62.72 -4.15
N ASP A 672 -45.74 62.22 -4.61
CA ASP A 672 -44.57 63.01 -5.00
C ASP A 672 -44.05 62.56 -6.37
N GLY A 673 -44.31 63.38 -7.40
CA GLY A 673 -44.08 62.98 -8.79
C GLY A 673 -44.86 61.70 -9.13
N ASP A 674 -44.15 60.68 -9.61
CA ASP A 674 -44.70 59.36 -9.93
C ASP A 674 -44.69 58.39 -8.72
N ASN A 675 -44.23 58.84 -7.55
CA ASN A 675 -44.03 58.02 -6.36
C ASN A 675 -45.09 58.29 -5.28
N ALA A 676 -45.41 57.27 -4.49
CA ALA A 676 -46.21 57.39 -3.27
C ALA A 676 -45.30 57.44 -2.05
N LEU A 677 -45.39 58.50 -1.24
CA LEU A 677 -44.68 58.63 0.02
C LEU A 677 -45.61 58.21 1.17
N VAL A 678 -45.23 57.18 1.91
CA VAL A 678 -45.93 56.73 3.12
C VAL A 678 -45.24 57.37 4.31
N ASN A 679 -45.93 58.30 4.98
CA ASN A 679 -45.42 58.97 6.17
C ASN A 679 -46.21 58.54 7.40
N ALA A 680 -45.59 58.66 8.58
CA ALA A 680 -46.33 58.70 9.83
C ALA A 680 -47.06 60.03 9.98
N ALA A 681 -48.09 60.08 10.82
CA ALA A 681 -48.87 61.30 11.09
C ALA A 681 -48.04 62.50 11.61
N ASP A 682 -46.82 62.26 12.12
CA ASP A 682 -45.89 63.31 12.53
C ASP A 682 -44.93 63.79 11.42
N GLY A 683 -45.14 63.32 10.18
CA GLY A 683 -44.43 63.75 8.97
C GLY A 683 -43.13 63.00 8.69
N ARG A 684 -42.77 62.00 9.49
CA ARG A 684 -41.59 61.16 9.22
C ARG A 684 -41.88 60.15 8.11
N LEU A 685 -40.98 60.06 7.14
CA LEU A 685 -41.08 59.10 6.02
C LEU A 685 -40.86 57.67 6.52
N ILE A 686 -41.80 56.78 6.18
CA ILE A 686 -41.74 55.34 6.47
C ILE A 686 -41.20 54.60 5.24
N ALA A 687 -41.75 54.88 4.05
CA ALA A 687 -41.30 54.29 2.80
C ALA A 687 -41.68 55.18 1.61
N GLN A 688 -40.88 55.14 0.55
CA GLN A 688 -41.19 55.68 -0.76
C GLN A 688 -41.48 54.51 -1.70
N VAL A 689 -42.71 54.42 -2.21
CA VAL A 689 -43.08 53.41 -3.21
C VAL A 689 -43.03 54.04 -4.59
N ASN A 690 -42.07 53.60 -5.39
CA ASN A 690 -41.82 54.18 -6.70
C ASN A 690 -42.84 53.72 -7.74
N ASP A 691 -43.14 54.60 -8.69
CA ASP A 691 -44.08 54.35 -9.80
C ASP A 691 -45.48 53.89 -9.34
N LEU A 692 -45.91 54.37 -8.17
CA LEU A 692 -47.20 54.02 -7.57
C LEU A 692 -48.04 55.28 -7.31
N ASP A 693 -49.30 55.23 -7.76
CA ASP A 693 -50.33 56.20 -7.39
C ASP A 693 -50.74 55.99 -5.93
N ALA A 694 -50.44 56.99 -5.09
CA ALA A 694 -50.71 57.01 -3.65
C ALA A 694 -52.17 56.69 -3.30
N SER A 695 -53.13 57.08 -4.15
CA SER A 695 -54.56 56.86 -3.90
C SER A 695 -54.96 55.39 -3.94
N LYS A 696 -54.11 54.52 -4.48
CA LYS A 696 -54.36 53.08 -4.57
C LYS A 696 -54.00 52.35 -3.28
N LEU A 697 -53.20 52.97 -2.39
CA LEU A 697 -52.87 52.37 -1.10
C LEU A 697 -54.05 52.45 -0.12
N SER A 698 -54.24 51.39 0.67
CA SER A 698 -55.32 51.29 1.67
C SER A 698 -54.88 50.38 2.81
N ALA A 699 -55.66 50.32 3.89
CA ALA A 699 -55.35 49.51 5.08
C ALA A 699 -54.97 48.04 4.81
N ARG A 700 -55.44 47.44 3.71
CA ARG A 700 -55.10 46.03 3.36
C ARG A 700 -53.62 45.82 3.02
N HIS A 701 -52.92 46.86 2.57
CA HIS A 701 -51.50 46.80 2.24
C HIS A 701 -50.60 46.96 3.46
N PHE A 702 -51.18 47.07 4.65
CA PHE A 702 -50.43 47.29 5.88
C PHE A 702 -50.80 46.21 6.91
N ILE A 703 -49.81 45.80 7.70
CA ILE A 703 -49.95 44.96 8.88
C ILE A 703 -49.55 45.83 10.07
N PHE A 704 -50.51 46.07 10.95
CA PHE A 704 -50.33 46.80 12.21
C PHE A 704 -50.19 45.84 13.40
#